data_AF-A0A420SEX7-F1
#
_entry.id   AF-A0A420SEX7-F1
#
_cell.length_a   1.000
_cell.length_b   1.000
_cell.length_c   1.000
_cell.angle_alpha   90.00
_cell.angle_beta   90.00
_cell.angle_gamma   90.00
#
_symmetry.space_group_name_H-M   'P 1'
#
loop_
_entity.id
_entity.type
_entity.pdbx_description
1 polymer ?
#
loop_
_entity_poly.entity_id
_entity_poly.type
_entity_poly.pdbx_seq_one_letter_code
_entity_poly.pdbx_strand_id
1 'polypeptide(L)'
;MNGDGRYDWTWMSKEGQVKTFINQRGDGKGMKPFWREAGITHPGRGFNIGEDREFIKWGRIFSGRPSYVNWQREGLLCNGGVTCRITYQVWENQGEGGTSQKGDGIFWRDTTGSGVDDYVWISMHGEVNVFVNKNTRSKHDFYETNAWGTPSMINTGLPRRALHLADWDGDGFGRLPFDNAHHFADLTGSGRADYICMAQSGQAWAWLRGKDGVAKPSRQIKYTEDLDRANFQFADINGDGKADLIHKDKFSGDTQVWYFDRVVSEAERPGNSGSIIKWDRPERLFRGSVRGPDTHYPRLNNQGRADMVYAKATNAQAHISFNVCPAGGDDDERDADLPTYRPPELSPDPEGDWFCGKGNGAKWTTSLWREHGVGTWLRQRTDLYSAAENSWPNDDAKGVPRIIAEYDIFTNTNKLNRISDSCDFVNPLEEADDCSKHQERAFALWAMGNFALFQQKWYKAVKDGVDSASKSSGAIADTFLPLSAEDALANPAAWVTIVAGMFTTIGGIAPGMLVNGVNFVAGVLTIGAGAASFGADSTEPSPQFKSFASLDKALGDMVEWTRKAMAAQFNRYFVEKPPNNDRARGSELARAIESGIWANQDIAQADSETIWDSGRVQSMIEAAMISEMWNTGEVAIFKWSKDHDLTKWGFNPCFDGNKHDLDKYVACINGHNYLIAKQITKDEQGDARNWPDIGSDEESFKEYKLDHATVINAAERTQNRADRFIPRGIDNLGELFTEASTQPEGDRYKYLTYFNVPVCNLNDVNNFDKYQDHLSGEVQFCTSEKTAGNLVPFCVAHMLAINCRKLSLPGGEWPYQNDIVA
;
A
#
# COMPACT_ATOMS: atom_id res chain seq x y z
N MET A 1 10.23 -16.96 27.68
CA MET A 1 10.69 -18.23 28.30
C MET A 1 9.90 -19.41 27.77
N ASN A 2 8.57 -19.32 27.76
CA ASN A 2 7.61 -20.31 27.28
C ASN A 2 7.54 -20.48 25.75
N GLY A 3 8.30 -19.70 24.97
CA GLY A 3 8.37 -19.84 23.52
C GLY A 3 7.28 -19.16 22.71
N ASP A 4 6.52 -18.26 23.31
CA ASP A 4 5.53 -17.39 22.64
C ASP A 4 6.15 -16.20 21.86
N GLY A 5 7.48 -16.08 21.87
CA GLY A 5 8.20 -14.97 21.21
C GLY A 5 8.21 -13.66 21.99
N ARG A 6 7.70 -13.65 23.23
CA ARG A 6 7.66 -12.47 24.12
C ARG A 6 8.68 -12.58 25.24
N TYR A 7 9.13 -11.42 25.73
CA TYR A 7 9.96 -11.36 26.92
C TYR A 7 9.11 -11.53 28.16
N ASP A 8 9.44 -12.53 28.97
CA ASP A 8 8.85 -12.78 30.29
C ASP A 8 9.67 -12.08 31.37
N TRP A 9 9.01 -11.66 32.44
CA TRP A 9 9.68 -11.06 33.58
C TRP A 9 9.92 -12.13 34.65
N THR A 10 11.12 -12.15 35.20
CA THR A 10 11.47 -13.03 36.32
C THR A 10 12.10 -12.23 37.44
N TRP A 11 11.79 -12.62 38.67
CA TRP A 11 12.42 -12.10 39.87
C TRP A 11 13.10 -13.26 40.60
N MET A 12 14.36 -13.07 40.96
CA MET A 12 15.18 -14.07 41.64
C MET A 12 15.48 -13.65 43.06
N SER A 13 15.16 -14.52 44.00
CA SER A 13 15.49 -14.37 45.42
C SER A 13 17.00 -14.53 45.68
N LYS A 14 17.42 -14.25 46.91
CA LYS A 14 18.79 -14.50 47.38
C LYS A 14 19.06 -15.99 47.60
N GLU A 15 18.07 -16.87 47.55
CA GLU A 15 18.27 -18.32 47.53
C GLU A 15 18.24 -18.91 46.10
N GLY A 16 18.11 -18.07 45.07
CA GLY A 16 18.02 -18.52 43.69
C GLY A 16 16.63 -19.00 43.26
N GLN A 17 15.64 -18.91 44.14
CA GLN A 17 14.25 -19.18 43.78
C GLN A 17 13.77 -18.11 42.80
N VAL A 18 13.16 -18.54 41.69
CA VAL A 18 12.68 -17.66 40.61
C VAL A 18 11.16 -17.64 40.61
N LYS A 19 10.61 -16.44 40.80
CA LYS A 19 9.21 -16.13 40.56
C LYS A 19 9.07 -15.60 39.13
N THR A 20 8.17 -16.19 38.35
CA THR A 20 7.97 -15.85 36.94
C THR A 20 6.64 -15.15 36.72
N PHE A 21 6.68 -14.13 35.87
CA PHE A 21 5.53 -13.41 35.37
C PHE A 21 5.51 -13.53 33.85
N ILE A 22 4.50 -14.19 33.33
CA ILE A 22 4.35 -14.46 31.90
C ILE A 22 3.74 -13.24 31.23
N ASN A 23 4.34 -12.83 30.12
CA ASN A 23 3.88 -11.71 29.32
C ASN A 23 2.70 -12.11 28.43
N GLN A 24 1.50 -11.82 28.93
CA GLN A 24 0.26 -12.07 28.22
C GLN A 24 -0.33 -10.77 27.66
N ARG A 25 -1.24 -10.88 26.71
CA ARG A 25 -2.08 -9.74 26.32
C ARG A 25 -3.11 -9.52 27.43
N GLY A 26 -3.20 -8.31 27.96
CA GLY A 26 -4.21 -7.96 28.96
C GLY A 26 -5.61 -7.80 28.37
N ASP A 27 -6.62 -7.85 29.23
CA ASP A 27 -8.05 -7.73 28.86
C ASP A 27 -8.47 -6.29 28.47
N GLY A 28 -7.52 -5.33 28.51
CA GLY A 28 -7.77 -3.91 28.23
C GLY A 28 -7.52 -3.51 26.77
N LYS A 29 -7.94 -2.28 26.44
CA LYS A 29 -7.75 -1.65 25.13
C LYS A 29 -6.29 -1.21 24.95
N GLY A 30 -5.39 -2.11 24.55
CA GLY A 30 -4.00 -1.77 24.20
C GLY A 30 -3.04 -2.97 24.11
N MET A 31 -1.79 -2.71 23.70
CA MET A 31 -0.70 -3.70 23.68
C MET A 31 0.12 -3.74 24.98
N LYS A 32 -0.41 -3.16 26.07
CA LYS A 32 0.27 -3.16 27.37
C LYS A 32 0.47 -4.61 27.84
N PRO A 33 1.71 -5.03 28.13
CA PRO A 33 1.99 -6.34 28.69
C PRO A 33 1.18 -6.57 29.97
N PHE A 34 0.41 -7.65 30.02
CA PHE A 34 -0.19 -8.14 31.24
C PHE A 34 0.70 -9.20 31.84
N TRP A 35 1.31 -8.87 32.98
CA TRP A 35 2.20 -9.75 33.71
C TRP A 35 1.39 -10.70 34.57
N ARG A 36 1.08 -11.88 34.03
CA ARG A 36 0.38 -12.92 34.79
C ARG A 36 1.38 -13.69 35.64
N GLU A 37 1.22 -13.63 36.96
CA GLU A 37 2.02 -14.44 37.88
C GLU A 37 1.85 -15.94 37.57
N ALA A 38 2.95 -16.62 37.25
CA ALA A 38 3.00 -18.08 37.09
C ALA A 38 3.53 -18.79 38.36
N GLY A 39 3.74 -18.03 39.43
CA GLY A 39 4.28 -18.52 40.70
C GLY A 39 5.78 -18.79 40.65
N ILE A 40 6.23 -19.70 41.51
CA ILE A 40 7.62 -20.14 41.60
C ILE A 40 7.85 -21.21 40.53
N THR A 41 8.67 -20.88 39.53
CA THR A 41 9.01 -21.79 38.43
C THR A 41 10.35 -22.49 38.65
N HIS A 42 11.23 -21.87 39.44
CA HIS A 42 12.50 -22.47 39.84
C HIS A 42 12.56 -22.42 41.37
N PRO A 43 12.63 -23.57 42.07
CA PRO A 43 12.52 -23.61 43.53
C PRO A 43 13.72 -22.99 44.26
N GLY A 44 14.82 -22.69 43.56
CA GLY A 44 16.06 -22.20 44.15
C GLY A 44 16.84 -23.29 44.87
N ARG A 45 17.90 -22.89 45.60
CA ARG A 45 18.79 -23.83 46.33
C ARG A 45 18.36 -24.06 47.77
N GLY A 46 17.43 -23.26 48.29
CA GLY A 46 17.02 -23.31 49.70
C GLY A 46 18.06 -22.76 50.68
N PHE A 47 19.16 -22.17 50.18
CA PHE A 47 20.19 -21.48 50.95
C PHE A 47 20.73 -20.27 50.18
N ASN A 48 21.28 -19.29 50.90
CA ASN A 48 21.67 -17.98 50.36
C ASN A 48 22.85 -18.11 49.36
N ILE A 49 22.70 -17.50 48.19
CA ILE A 49 23.67 -17.46 47.08
C ILE A 49 24.32 -16.06 46.89
N GLY A 50 24.20 -15.19 47.89
CA GLY A 50 24.80 -13.85 47.91
C GLY A 50 23.89 -12.77 47.30
N GLU A 51 24.14 -11.51 47.67
CA GLU A 51 23.44 -10.33 47.13
C GLU A 51 23.54 -10.27 45.60
N ASP A 52 24.69 -10.63 45.04
CA ASP A 52 25.00 -10.50 43.62
C ASP A 52 24.46 -11.65 42.76
N ARG A 53 23.91 -12.70 43.39
CA ARG A 53 23.35 -13.89 42.71
C ARG A 53 24.33 -14.49 41.68
N GLU A 54 25.62 -14.37 41.95
CA GLU A 54 26.69 -14.62 40.99
C GLU A 54 26.72 -16.07 40.48
N PHE A 55 26.22 -17.00 41.29
CA PHE A 55 26.17 -18.44 41.03
C PHE A 55 25.04 -18.89 40.10
N ILE A 56 24.12 -17.99 39.70
CA ILE A 56 23.07 -18.31 38.73
C ILE A 56 23.26 -17.48 37.47
N LYS A 57 23.22 -18.16 36.33
CA LYS A 57 23.25 -17.57 35.00
C LYS A 57 22.12 -18.13 34.15
N TRP A 58 21.71 -17.33 33.16
CA TRP A 58 20.81 -17.77 32.10
C TRP A 58 21.63 -17.89 30.81
N GLY A 59 21.57 -19.05 30.16
CA GLY A 59 22.38 -19.32 28.98
C GLY A 59 21.70 -20.25 28.00
N ARG A 60 21.90 -20.03 26.70
CA ARG A 60 21.37 -20.90 25.64
C ARG A 60 22.27 -22.13 25.49
N ILE A 61 22.04 -23.17 26.29
CA ILE A 61 22.92 -24.36 26.35
C ILE A 61 22.40 -25.51 25.48
N PHE A 62 21.10 -25.82 25.55
CA PHE A 62 20.50 -26.96 24.83
C PHE A 62 19.60 -26.48 23.68
N SER A 63 18.40 -26.01 23.99
CA SER A 63 17.30 -25.77 23.04
C SER A 63 17.35 -24.42 22.31
N GLY A 64 18.50 -23.73 22.27
CA GLY A 64 18.61 -22.35 21.78
C GLY A 64 17.84 -21.32 22.63
N ARG A 65 17.15 -21.76 23.68
CA ARG A 65 16.44 -20.93 24.67
C ARG A 65 17.27 -20.81 25.96
N PRO A 66 17.16 -19.70 26.71
CA PRO A 66 17.86 -19.55 27.99
C PRO A 66 17.45 -20.66 28.97
N SER A 67 18.41 -21.51 29.31
CA SER A 67 18.35 -22.51 30.36
C SER A 67 18.81 -21.87 31.67
N TYR A 68 18.26 -22.33 32.79
CA TYR A 68 18.67 -21.88 34.11
C TYR A 68 19.93 -22.66 34.51
N VAL A 69 21.03 -21.94 34.74
CA VAL A 69 22.35 -22.51 35.01
C VAL A 69 22.78 -22.10 36.39
N ASN A 70 22.91 -23.08 37.27
CA ASN A 70 23.59 -22.94 38.54
C ASN A 70 25.03 -23.39 38.35
N TRP A 71 25.99 -22.55 38.73
CA TRP A 71 27.39 -22.94 38.75
C TRP A 71 27.96 -22.74 40.15
N GLN A 72 28.83 -23.66 40.56
CA GLN A 72 29.48 -23.62 41.85
C GLN A 72 30.97 -23.90 41.69
N ARG A 73 31.77 -23.12 42.40
CA ARG A 73 33.19 -23.39 42.58
C ARG A 73 33.35 -24.33 43.78
N GLU A 74 34.05 -25.45 43.57
CA GLU A 74 34.42 -26.36 44.64
C GLU A 74 35.80 -25.96 45.19
N GLY A 75 35.83 -25.27 46.34
CA GLY A 75 37.06 -24.96 47.10
C GLY A 75 37.44 -23.47 47.17
N LEU A 76 38.00 -23.07 48.33
CA LEU A 76 38.31 -21.68 48.73
C LEU A 76 39.66 -21.14 48.22
N LEU A 77 40.49 -21.94 47.53
CA LEU A 77 41.85 -21.55 47.13
C LEU A 77 42.05 -21.67 45.62
N CYS A 78 41.65 -20.62 44.90
CA CYS A 78 41.89 -20.46 43.46
C CYS A 78 42.86 -19.32 43.17
N ASN A 79 43.93 -19.20 43.98
CA ASN A 79 45.07 -18.34 43.71
C ASN A 79 46.34 -19.19 43.71
N GLY A 80 47.17 -19.06 42.68
CA GLY A 80 48.52 -19.65 42.65
C GLY A 80 48.64 -21.08 42.10
N GLY A 81 48.03 -21.37 40.94
CA GLY A 81 48.44 -22.52 40.13
C GLY A 81 47.84 -23.89 40.47
N VAL A 82 46.74 -23.96 41.22
CA VAL A 82 46.00 -25.22 41.47
C VAL A 82 44.75 -25.30 40.58
N THR A 83 44.45 -26.49 40.06
CA THR A 83 43.28 -26.77 39.20
C THR A 83 41.98 -26.57 39.98
N CYS A 84 41.17 -25.58 39.61
CA CYS A 84 39.87 -25.32 40.23
C CYS A 84 38.78 -26.17 39.58
N ARG A 85 37.99 -26.88 40.40
CA ARG A 85 36.82 -27.63 39.93
C ARG A 85 35.58 -26.74 39.99
N ILE A 86 34.88 -26.64 38.86
CA ILE A 86 33.63 -25.92 38.72
C ILE A 86 32.56 -26.91 38.29
N THR A 87 31.45 -26.96 39.02
CA THR A 87 30.31 -27.83 38.72
C THR A 87 29.15 -26.97 38.22
N TYR A 88 28.58 -27.36 37.08
CA TYR A 88 27.40 -26.73 36.49
C TYR A 88 26.19 -27.67 36.62
N GLN A 89 25.09 -27.16 37.14
CA GLN A 89 23.78 -27.81 37.11
C GLN A 89 22.86 -26.97 36.21
N VAL A 90 22.38 -27.58 35.14
CA VAL A 90 21.60 -26.90 34.11
C VAL A 90 20.20 -27.50 34.07
N TRP A 91 19.19 -26.64 34.11
CA TRP A 91 17.80 -27.01 33.87
C TRP A 91 17.42 -26.54 32.47
N GLU A 92 17.11 -27.50 31.61
CA GLU A 92 16.72 -27.22 30.24
C GLU A 92 15.34 -26.57 30.20
N ASN A 93 15.24 -25.50 29.41
CA ASN A 93 13.97 -24.88 29.09
C ASN A 93 13.34 -25.59 27.88
N GLN A 94 12.25 -26.32 28.13
CA GLN A 94 11.47 -27.05 27.13
C GLN A 94 10.56 -26.13 26.28
N GLY A 95 10.41 -24.86 26.65
CA GLY A 95 9.60 -23.89 25.91
C GLY A 95 8.10 -24.20 25.96
N GLU A 96 7.62 -24.67 27.11
CA GLU A 96 6.22 -25.00 27.37
C GLU A 96 5.70 -24.26 28.60
N GLY A 97 4.36 -24.19 28.73
CA GLY A 97 3.69 -23.61 29.89
C GLY A 97 3.33 -22.13 29.75
N GLY A 98 2.04 -21.82 29.87
CA GLY A 98 1.56 -20.44 29.91
C GLY A 98 1.68 -19.66 28.59
N THR A 99 1.88 -20.34 27.46
CA THR A 99 1.88 -19.77 26.09
C THR A 99 0.51 -19.30 25.61
N SER A 100 -0.57 -19.93 26.06
CA SER A 100 -1.95 -19.62 25.68
C SER A 100 -2.86 -19.41 26.89
N GLN A 101 -4.02 -18.77 26.66
CA GLN A 101 -5.10 -18.66 27.63
C GLN A 101 -6.05 -19.85 27.50
N LYS A 102 -6.75 -20.22 28.59
CA LYS A 102 -7.73 -21.34 28.58
C LYS A 102 -8.86 -21.15 27.56
N GLY A 103 -9.13 -19.93 27.12
CA GLY A 103 -10.12 -19.62 26.09
C GLY A 103 -9.60 -19.70 24.64
N ASP A 104 -8.30 -19.87 24.43
CA ASP A 104 -7.74 -19.88 23.09
C ASP A 104 -8.09 -21.17 22.35
N GLY A 105 -8.60 -21.06 21.12
CA GLY A 105 -8.92 -22.21 20.27
C GLY A 105 -10.30 -22.81 20.52
N ILE A 106 -11.21 -22.05 21.12
CA ILE A 106 -12.63 -22.40 21.21
C ILE A 106 -13.31 -22.07 19.88
N PHE A 107 -14.07 -23.03 19.38
CA PHE A 107 -14.95 -22.92 18.22
C PHE A 107 -16.33 -23.47 18.60
N TRP A 108 -17.37 -22.87 18.04
CA TRP A 108 -18.76 -23.29 18.22
C TRP A 108 -19.30 -23.70 16.87
N ARG A 109 -19.81 -24.93 16.75
CA ARG A 109 -20.26 -25.48 15.48
C ARG A 109 -21.23 -26.62 15.72
N ASP A 110 -22.37 -26.67 15.05
CA ASP A 110 -23.18 -27.90 14.99
C ASP A 110 -22.43 -28.95 14.15
N THR A 111 -21.71 -29.84 14.82
CA THR A 111 -20.96 -30.95 14.23
C THR A 111 -21.79 -32.23 14.13
N THR A 112 -23.00 -32.22 14.71
CA THR A 112 -23.86 -33.40 14.84
C THR A 112 -25.16 -33.31 14.06
N GLY A 113 -25.50 -32.14 13.52
CA GLY A 113 -26.76 -31.88 12.83
C GLY A 113 -27.95 -31.72 13.78
N SER A 114 -27.68 -31.44 15.06
CA SER A 114 -28.70 -31.35 16.11
C SER A 114 -29.51 -30.05 16.09
N GLY A 115 -29.07 -29.08 15.28
CA GLY A 115 -29.59 -27.72 15.23
C GLY A 115 -29.15 -26.85 16.40
N VAL A 116 -28.18 -27.30 17.21
CA VAL A 116 -27.53 -26.55 18.29
C VAL A 116 -26.01 -26.67 18.16
N ASP A 117 -25.28 -25.63 18.54
CA ASP A 117 -23.82 -25.63 18.41
C ASP A 117 -23.16 -26.57 19.45
N ASP A 118 -22.18 -27.35 18.99
CA ASP A 118 -21.25 -28.14 19.80
C ASP A 118 -20.03 -27.28 20.19
N TYR A 119 -19.41 -27.60 21.32
CA TYR A 119 -18.21 -26.92 21.80
C TYR A 119 -16.96 -27.66 21.32
N VAL A 120 -16.17 -27.04 20.45
CA VAL A 120 -14.92 -27.60 19.93
C VAL A 120 -13.75 -26.80 20.49
N TRP A 121 -12.81 -27.47 21.16
CA TRP A 121 -11.60 -26.84 21.66
C TRP A 121 -10.35 -27.45 21.00
N ILE A 122 -9.56 -26.62 20.34
CA ILE A 122 -8.32 -27.01 19.69
C ILE A 122 -7.13 -26.45 20.49
N SER A 123 -6.32 -27.34 21.06
CA SER A 123 -5.08 -26.96 21.74
C SER A 123 -4.07 -26.37 20.76
N MET A 124 -3.10 -25.57 21.22
CA MET A 124 -2.07 -24.99 20.34
C MET A 124 -1.24 -26.05 19.59
N HIS A 125 -1.17 -27.27 20.14
CA HIS A 125 -0.48 -28.42 19.57
C HIS A 125 -1.37 -29.28 18.67
N GLY A 126 -2.64 -28.88 18.49
CA GLY A 126 -3.58 -29.55 17.59
C GLY A 126 -4.35 -30.72 18.19
N GLU A 127 -4.48 -30.78 19.51
CA GLU A 127 -5.42 -31.69 20.14
C GLU A 127 -6.82 -31.08 20.03
N VAL A 128 -7.68 -31.70 19.23
CA VAL A 128 -9.05 -31.27 19.01
C VAL A 128 -9.96 -32.04 19.96
N ASN A 129 -10.65 -31.34 20.84
CA ASN A 129 -11.64 -31.88 21.75
C ASN A 129 -13.03 -31.41 21.31
N VAL A 130 -13.89 -32.34 20.91
CA VAL A 130 -15.28 -32.05 20.52
C VAL A 130 -16.20 -32.46 21.65
N PHE A 131 -16.87 -31.50 22.26
CA PHE A 131 -17.87 -31.67 23.30
C PHE A 131 -19.26 -31.51 22.66
N VAL A 132 -19.88 -32.63 22.35
CA VAL A 132 -21.22 -32.66 21.74
C VAL A 132 -22.25 -32.08 22.71
N ASN A 133 -23.09 -31.18 22.21
CA ASN A 133 -24.22 -30.65 22.93
C ASN A 133 -25.31 -31.72 23.02
N LYS A 134 -25.76 -32.04 24.24
CA LYS A 134 -26.80 -33.06 24.46
C LYS A 134 -28.21 -32.59 24.12
N ASN A 135 -28.39 -31.28 23.92
CA ASN A 135 -29.68 -30.68 23.63
C ASN A 135 -30.01 -30.77 22.13
N THR A 136 -31.27 -30.53 21.80
CA THR A 136 -31.70 -30.34 20.41
C THR A 136 -32.51 -29.05 20.31
N ARG A 137 -32.71 -28.55 19.09
CA ARG A 137 -33.53 -27.34 18.86
C ARG A 137 -34.91 -27.38 19.53
N SER A 138 -35.54 -28.56 19.58
CA SER A 138 -36.87 -28.78 20.16
C SER A 138 -36.87 -29.13 21.66
N LYS A 139 -35.70 -29.46 22.23
CA LYS A 139 -35.52 -29.80 23.64
C LYS A 139 -34.26 -29.10 24.16
N HIS A 140 -34.39 -27.81 24.44
CA HIS A 140 -33.35 -27.01 25.08
C HIS A 140 -33.90 -26.46 26.40
N ASP A 141 -33.19 -26.70 27.50
CA ASP A 141 -33.44 -26.01 28.76
C ASP A 141 -32.29 -25.03 29.00
N PHE A 142 -32.61 -23.74 29.14
CA PHE A 142 -31.63 -22.69 29.43
C PHE A 142 -31.05 -22.81 30.86
N TYR A 143 -31.67 -23.59 31.74
CA TYR A 143 -31.42 -23.57 33.18
C TYR A 143 -31.16 -24.94 33.83
N GLU A 144 -31.15 -26.06 33.10
CA GLU A 144 -30.97 -27.41 33.69
C GLU A 144 -29.86 -28.28 33.04
N THR A 145 -29.02 -28.86 33.91
CA THR A 145 -27.94 -29.86 33.74
C THR A 145 -26.85 -29.67 32.65
N ASN A 146 -25.69 -30.30 32.89
CA ASN A 146 -24.47 -30.20 32.10
C ASN A 146 -24.72 -30.48 30.60
N ALA A 147 -24.80 -29.40 29.81
CA ALA A 147 -25.10 -29.39 28.38
C ALA A 147 -24.12 -30.22 27.54
N TRP A 148 -22.91 -30.45 28.07
CA TRP A 148 -21.82 -31.07 27.33
C TRP A 148 -21.73 -32.58 27.56
N GLY A 149 -21.58 -33.32 26.46
CA GLY A 149 -21.16 -34.72 26.41
C GLY A 149 -19.72 -34.93 26.86
N THR A 150 -19.33 -36.20 26.99
CA THR A 150 -17.93 -36.58 27.14
C THR A 150 -17.18 -36.15 25.88
N PRO A 151 -16.03 -35.45 25.99
CA PRO A 151 -15.30 -35.00 24.83
C PRO A 151 -14.69 -36.15 24.04
N SER A 152 -14.76 -36.05 22.71
CA SER A 152 -13.97 -36.87 21.79
C SER A 152 -12.67 -36.12 21.47
N MET A 153 -11.52 -36.73 21.77
CA MET A 153 -10.21 -36.15 21.49
C MET A 153 -9.61 -36.72 20.20
N ILE A 154 -9.10 -35.83 19.36
CA ILE A 154 -8.34 -36.16 18.15
C ILE A 154 -6.98 -35.48 18.25
N ASN A 155 -5.90 -36.26 18.21
CA ASN A 155 -4.54 -35.71 18.15
C ASN A 155 -4.10 -35.64 16.68
N THR A 156 -3.91 -34.43 16.17
CA THR A 156 -3.64 -34.20 14.75
C THR A 156 -2.14 -34.15 14.41
N GLY A 157 -1.26 -34.00 15.40
CA GLY A 157 0.18 -33.78 15.17
C GLY A 157 0.52 -32.47 14.44
N LEU A 158 -0.46 -31.59 14.22
CA LEU A 158 -0.30 -30.31 13.52
C LEU A 158 -0.58 -29.16 14.47
N PRO A 159 0.13 -28.01 14.37
CA PRO A 159 -0.19 -26.87 15.21
C PRO A 159 -1.59 -26.34 14.89
N ARG A 160 -2.30 -25.80 15.89
CA ARG A 160 -3.68 -25.27 15.75
C ARG A 160 -3.91 -24.43 14.49
N ARG A 161 -2.94 -23.59 14.14
CA ARG A 161 -2.99 -22.70 12.97
C ARG A 161 -3.13 -23.40 11.62
N ALA A 162 -2.77 -24.68 11.54
CA ALA A 162 -2.88 -25.50 10.33
C ALA A 162 -4.19 -26.30 10.29
N LEU A 163 -5.02 -26.19 11.33
CA LEU A 163 -6.27 -26.94 11.44
C LEU A 163 -7.43 -26.03 11.11
N HIS A 164 -8.28 -26.50 10.20
CA HIS A 164 -9.48 -25.81 9.78
C HIS A 164 -10.69 -26.72 9.96
N LEU A 165 -11.76 -26.18 10.52
CA LEU A 165 -13.06 -26.84 10.59
C LEU A 165 -13.88 -26.36 9.39
N ALA A 166 -14.39 -27.30 8.58
CA ALA A 166 -15.20 -26.98 7.41
C ALA A 166 -16.33 -28.00 7.20
N ASP A 167 -17.41 -27.54 6.58
CA ASP A 167 -18.55 -28.29 6.04
C ASP A 167 -18.23 -28.58 4.57
N TRP A 168 -17.95 -29.84 4.25
CA TRP A 168 -17.46 -30.27 2.92
C TRP A 168 -18.56 -30.81 2.02
N ASP A 169 -19.65 -31.30 2.61
CA ASP A 169 -20.84 -31.80 1.93
C ASP A 169 -21.88 -30.70 1.66
N GLY A 170 -21.72 -29.52 2.26
CA GLY A 170 -22.50 -28.32 1.96
C GLY A 170 -23.95 -28.41 2.46
N ASP A 171 -24.20 -29.30 3.41
CA ASP A 171 -25.53 -29.51 4.00
C ASP A 171 -25.91 -28.42 5.01
N GLY A 172 -24.98 -27.50 5.29
CA GLY A 172 -25.15 -26.38 6.19
C GLY A 172 -24.80 -26.73 7.63
N PHE A 173 -24.39 -27.96 7.92
CA PHE A 173 -23.88 -28.38 9.21
C PHE A 173 -22.41 -27.99 9.34
N GLY A 174 -22.29 -26.80 9.90
CA GLY A 174 -21.06 -26.32 10.46
C GLY A 174 -20.22 -25.51 9.47
N ARG A 175 -20.67 -24.29 9.25
CA ARG A 175 -20.03 -23.37 8.33
C ARG A 175 -18.69 -22.87 8.88
N LEU A 176 -17.98 -22.17 7.98
CA LEU A 176 -16.61 -21.65 8.06
C LEU A 176 -16.08 -21.35 9.47
N PRO A 177 -14.74 -21.40 9.73
CA PRO A 177 -14.14 -21.11 11.04
C PRO A 177 -14.53 -19.76 11.68
N PHE A 178 -15.08 -18.85 10.89
CA PHE A 178 -15.51 -17.52 11.29
C PHE A 178 -17.04 -17.38 11.47
N ASP A 179 -17.84 -18.42 11.19
CA ASP A 179 -19.30 -18.44 11.37
C ASP A 179 -19.71 -18.63 12.85
N ASN A 180 -19.18 -17.78 13.73
CA ASN A 180 -19.42 -17.87 15.16
C ASN A 180 -20.78 -17.26 15.51
N ALA A 181 -21.65 -18.06 16.13
CA ALA A 181 -22.91 -17.54 16.68
C ALA A 181 -22.69 -16.53 17.81
N HIS A 182 -21.53 -16.59 18.49
CA HIS A 182 -21.26 -15.90 19.73
C HIS A 182 -20.16 -14.86 19.48
N HIS A 183 -20.43 -13.60 19.83
CA HIS A 183 -19.46 -12.51 19.76
C HIS A 183 -19.34 -11.82 21.12
N PHE A 184 -18.18 -11.22 21.35
CA PHE A 184 -17.88 -10.43 22.54
C PHE A 184 -17.41 -9.05 22.12
N ALA A 185 -18.12 -8.02 22.55
CA ALA A 185 -17.80 -6.63 22.24
C ALA A 185 -18.34 -5.68 23.31
N ASP A 186 -17.72 -4.52 23.49
CA ASP A 186 -18.20 -3.50 24.44
C ASP A 186 -19.15 -2.54 23.73
N LEU A 187 -20.41 -2.94 23.55
CA LEU A 187 -21.46 -2.11 22.95
C LEU A 187 -21.92 -1.01 23.92
N THR A 188 -21.82 -1.26 25.23
CA THR A 188 -22.24 -0.32 26.26
C THR A 188 -21.23 0.79 26.53
N GLY A 189 -19.96 0.59 26.19
CA GLY A 189 -18.85 1.48 26.58
C GLY A 189 -18.51 1.36 28.07
N SER A 190 -18.80 0.21 28.68
CA SER A 190 -18.55 -0.05 30.10
C SER A 190 -17.09 -0.43 30.39
N GLY A 191 -16.29 -0.68 29.34
CA GLY A 191 -14.96 -1.26 29.42
C GLY A 191 -14.99 -2.77 29.62
N ARG A 192 -16.16 -3.41 29.53
CA ARG A 192 -16.36 -4.86 29.71
C ARG A 192 -17.05 -5.44 28.48
N ALA A 193 -16.76 -6.70 28.17
CA ALA A 193 -17.42 -7.36 27.06
C ALA A 193 -18.91 -7.65 27.36
N ASP A 194 -19.75 -7.19 26.45
CA ASP A 194 -21.13 -7.65 26.27
C ASP A 194 -21.12 -8.97 25.49
N TYR A 195 -22.10 -9.81 25.78
CA TYR A 195 -22.25 -11.11 25.12
C TYR A 195 -23.31 -11.01 24.04
N ILE A 196 -22.95 -11.33 22.80
CA ILE A 196 -23.81 -11.14 21.64
C ILE A 196 -24.05 -12.50 20.99
N CYS A 197 -25.30 -12.83 20.73
CA CYS A 197 -25.71 -13.98 19.94
C CYS A 197 -26.25 -13.51 18.58
N MET A 198 -25.67 -14.00 17.49
CA MET A 198 -26.05 -13.66 16.13
C MET A 198 -26.55 -14.90 15.37
N ALA A 199 -27.74 -14.77 14.77
CA ALA A 199 -28.28 -15.74 13.85
C ALA A 199 -27.53 -15.72 12.50
N GLN A 200 -27.68 -16.78 11.71
CA GLN A 200 -27.01 -16.92 10.41
C GLN A 200 -27.29 -15.75 9.44
N SER A 201 -28.44 -15.09 9.58
CA SER A 201 -28.86 -13.95 8.76
C SER A 201 -28.34 -12.58 9.24
N GLY A 202 -27.50 -12.55 10.28
CA GLY A 202 -26.99 -11.31 10.88
C GLY A 202 -27.93 -10.66 11.90
N GLN A 203 -29.13 -11.20 12.12
CA GLN A 203 -30.00 -10.79 13.22
C GLN A 203 -29.34 -11.13 14.57
N ALA A 204 -29.31 -10.18 15.51
CA ALA A 204 -28.58 -10.39 16.77
C ALA A 204 -29.34 -9.95 18.03
N TRP A 205 -29.00 -10.60 19.15
CA TRP A 205 -29.42 -10.30 20.52
C TRP A 205 -28.18 -10.18 21.40
N ALA A 206 -28.29 -9.50 22.54
CA ALA A 206 -27.15 -9.38 23.46
C ALA A 206 -27.57 -9.43 24.93
N TRP A 207 -26.59 -9.68 25.78
CA TRP A 207 -26.65 -9.38 27.21
C TRP A 207 -25.70 -8.22 27.45
N LEU A 208 -26.30 -7.04 27.63
CA LEU A 208 -25.58 -5.78 27.82
C LEU A 208 -25.18 -5.66 29.29
N ARG A 209 -23.92 -5.35 29.52
CA ARG A 209 -23.28 -5.28 30.82
C ARG A 209 -22.92 -3.84 31.11
N GLY A 210 -23.59 -3.24 32.07
CA GLY A 210 -23.29 -1.88 32.50
C GLY A 210 -22.02 -1.80 33.35
N LYS A 211 -21.72 -0.59 33.84
CA LYS A 211 -20.62 -0.37 34.81
C LYS A 211 -20.80 -1.15 36.12
N ASP A 212 -22.04 -1.51 36.46
CA ASP A 212 -22.40 -2.40 37.58
C ASP A 212 -21.87 -3.83 37.40
N GLY A 213 -21.40 -4.18 36.20
CA GLY A 213 -20.84 -5.50 35.88
C GLY A 213 -21.88 -6.59 35.67
N VAL A 214 -23.17 -6.27 35.84
CA VAL A 214 -24.28 -7.22 35.72
C VAL A 214 -24.75 -7.25 34.27
N ALA A 215 -24.68 -8.42 33.64
CA ALA A 215 -25.16 -8.63 32.29
C ALA A 215 -26.69 -8.75 32.29
N LYS A 216 -27.37 -7.84 31.58
CA LYS A 216 -28.83 -7.78 31.48
C LYS A 216 -29.24 -8.16 30.06
N PRO A 217 -30.22 -9.06 29.87
CA PRO A 217 -30.68 -9.42 28.53
C PRO A 217 -31.23 -8.17 27.84
N SER A 218 -30.67 -7.84 26.68
CA SER A 218 -31.29 -6.92 25.74
C SER A 218 -32.17 -7.72 24.78
N ARG A 219 -33.20 -7.07 24.24
CA ARG A 219 -33.95 -7.61 23.12
C ARG A 219 -33.07 -7.58 21.86
N GLN A 220 -33.68 -7.78 20.69
CA GLN A 220 -32.98 -7.73 19.40
C GLN A 220 -32.18 -6.43 19.26
N ILE A 221 -30.86 -6.57 19.08
CA ILE A 221 -29.92 -5.44 18.92
C ILE A 221 -29.60 -5.14 17.47
N LYS A 222 -29.83 -6.07 16.53
CA LYS A 222 -29.63 -5.87 15.09
C LYS A 222 -30.69 -6.63 14.30
N TYR A 223 -31.24 -5.97 13.29
CA TYR A 223 -32.13 -6.56 12.30
C TYR A 223 -31.33 -7.26 11.20
N THR A 224 -31.92 -8.29 10.59
CA THR A 224 -31.30 -9.01 9.47
C THR A 224 -31.07 -8.05 8.30
N GLU A 225 -29.90 -8.12 7.68
CA GLU A 225 -29.59 -7.41 6.42
C GLU A 225 -29.37 -8.41 5.28
N ASP A 226 -29.74 -9.69 5.50
CA ASP A 226 -29.47 -10.83 4.62
C ASP A 226 -27.98 -10.99 4.27
N LEU A 227 -27.12 -10.54 5.19
CA LEU A 227 -25.67 -10.67 5.16
C LEU A 227 -25.25 -11.86 6.02
N ASP A 228 -24.19 -12.56 5.60
CA ASP A 228 -23.77 -13.78 6.27
C ASP A 228 -23.04 -13.48 7.59
N ARG A 229 -23.43 -14.21 8.64
CA ARG A 229 -22.84 -14.07 9.99
C ARG A 229 -21.31 -14.19 10.00
N ALA A 230 -20.73 -15.03 9.13
CA ALA A 230 -19.30 -15.36 9.16
C ALA A 230 -18.39 -14.16 8.87
N ASN A 231 -18.93 -13.09 8.28
CA ASN A 231 -18.18 -11.90 7.94
C ASN A 231 -18.48 -10.70 8.85
N PHE A 232 -19.28 -10.89 9.90
CA PHE A 232 -19.50 -9.85 10.91
C PHE A 232 -18.38 -9.80 11.95
N GLN A 233 -17.98 -8.58 12.29
CA GLN A 233 -17.03 -8.29 13.35
C GLN A 233 -17.49 -7.07 14.14
N PHE A 234 -17.06 -6.98 15.39
CA PHE A 234 -17.30 -5.82 16.24
C PHE A 234 -15.97 -5.16 16.60
N ALA A 235 -15.83 -3.87 16.30
CA ALA A 235 -14.68 -3.08 16.70
C ALA A 235 -15.03 -1.60 16.76
N ASP A 236 -14.31 -0.85 17.59
CA ASP A 236 -14.49 0.58 17.84
C ASP A 236 -13.78 1.37 16.73
N ILE A 237 -14.48 1.67 15.63
CA ILE A 237 -13.89 2.27 14.41
C ILE A 237 -13.84 3.79 14.55
N ASN A 238 -14.85 4.39 15.15
CA ASN A 238 -14.92 5.84 15.37
C ASN A 238 -14.19 6.31 16.64
N GLY A 239 -13.73 5.42 17.51
CA GLY A 239 -12.98 5.76 18.72
C GLY A 239 -13.84 6.25 19.88
N ASP A 240 -15.17 6.11 19.83
CA ASP A 240 -16.10 6.61 20.85
C ASP A 240 -16.14 5.75 22.13
N GLY A 241 -15.38 4.65 22.14
CA GLY A 241 -15.28 3.75 23.27
C GLY A 241 -16.28 2.59 23.24
N LYS A 242 -17.19 2.56 22.27
CA LYS A 242 -18.16 1.49 22.01
C LYS A 242 -17.74 0.72 20.77
N ALA A 243 -18.25 -0.50 20.63
CA ALA A 243 -17.98 -1.30 19.45
C ALA A 243 -19.01 -1.03 18.35
N ASP A 244 -18.51 -0.72 17.16
CA ASP A 244 -19.28 -0.62 15.93
C ASP A 244 -19.48 -2.01 15.30
N LEU A 245 -20.48 -2.13 14.43
CA LEU A 245 -20.74 -3.34 13.67
C LEU A 245 -20.05 -3.24 12.31
N ILE A 246 -19.31 -4.28 11.95
CA ILE A 246 -18.52 -4.35 10.73
C ILE A 246 -18.96 -5.57 9.94
N HIS A 247 -19.19 -5.42 8.64
CA HIS A 247 -19.36 -6.54 7.72
C HIS A 247 -18.33 -6.46 6.61
N LYS A 248 -17.66 -7.58 6.31
CA LYS A 248 -16.60 -7.67 5.31
C LYS A 248 -17.08 -8.49 4.12
N ASP A 249 -16.89 -8.01 2.90
CA ASP A 249 -17.15 -8.86 1.74
C ASP A 249 -16.19 -10.07 1.75
N LYS A 250 -16.75 -11.28 1.64
CA LYS A 250 -16.00 -12.54 1.70
C LYS A 250 -14.89 -12.62 0.65
N PHE A 251 -15.09 -11.99 -0.51
CA PHE A 251 -14.23 -12.15 -1.68
C PHE A 251 -13.32 -10.94 -1.90
N SER A 252 -13.86 -9.72 -1.84
CA SER A 252 -13.07 -8.50 -2.06
C SER A 252 -12.43 -7.98 -0.77
N GLY A 253 -13.04 -8.23 0.39
CA GLY A 253 -12.67 -7.61 1.68
C GLY A 253 -13.22 -6.21 1.88
N ASP A 254 -14.06 -5.71 0.96
CA ASP A 254 -14.70 -4.40 1.12
C ASP A 254 -15.51 -4.38 2.40
N THR A 255 -15.34 -3.32 3.19
CA THR A 255 -15.88 -3.30 4.54
C THR A 255 -16.95 -2.23 4.70
N GLN A 256 -18.10 -2.65 5.20
CA GLN A 256 -19.21 -1.82 5.63
C GLN A 256 -19.22 -1.69 7.15
N VAL A 257 -19.40 -0.47 7.64
CA VAL A 257 -19.45 -0.18 9.08
C VAL A 257 -20.76 0.50 9.42
N TRP A 258 -21.46 -0.01 10.43
CA TRP A 258 -22.56 0.66 11.08
C TRP A 258 -22.05 1.20 12.42
N TYR A 259 -22.05 2.53 12.56
CA TYR A 259 -21.70 3.16 13.82
C TYR A 259 -22.79 2.93 14.86
N PHE A 260 -22.37 2.68 16.10
CA PHE A 260 -23.28 2.69 17.23
C PHE A 260 -23.76 4.12 17.49
N ASP A 261 -25.07 4.37 17.45
CA ASP A 261 -25.65 5.67 17.83
C ASP A 261 -26.11 5.64 19.30
N ARG A 262 -27.22 4.95 19.58
CA ARG A 262 -27.80 4.90 20.93
C ARG A 262 -28.69 3.69 21.16
N VAL A 263 -28.91 3.36 22.43
CA VAL A 263 -29.96 2.44 22.85
C VAL A 263 -31.29 3.20 22.88
N VAL A 264 -32.33 2.65 22.24
CA VAL A 264 -33.69 3.20 22.23
C VAL A 264 -34.57 2.50 23.27
N SER A 265 -35.56 3.21 23.81
CA SER A 265 -36.54 2.64 24.74
C SER A 265 -37.61 1.82 24.01
N GLU A 266 -38.29 0.90 24.71
CA GLU A 266 -39.41 0.14 24.13
C GLU A 266 -40.59 1.04 23.72
N ALA A 267 -40.71 2.24 24.31
CA ALA A 267 -41.69 3.23 23.88
C ALA A 267 -41.37 3.82 22.50
N GLU A 268 -40.08 3.97 22.18
CA GLU A 268 -39.59 4.42 20.87
C GLU A 268 -39.61 3.30 19.81
N ARG A 269 -39.77 2.03 20.23
CA ARG A 269 -39.87 0.86 19.34
C ARG A 269 -41.07 -0.03 19.70
N PRO A 270 -42.32 0.42 19.47
CA PRO A 270 -43.50 -0.37 19.79
C PRO A 270 -43.53 -1.68 19.00
N GLY A 271 -43.71 -2.81 19.69
CA GLY A 271 -43.94 -4.11 19.06
C GLY A 271 -42.72 -4.74 18.38
N ASN A 272 -41.49 -4.43 18.83
CA ASN A 272 -40.24 -4.95 18.25
C ASN A 272 -40.00 -4.56 16.77
N SER A 273 -40.54 -3.44 16.29
CA SER A 273 -40.47 -2.98 14.90
C SER A 273 -39.07 -2.55 14.39
N GLY A 274 -37.99 -2.93 15.06
CA GLY A 274 -36.62 -2.53 14.72
C GLY A 274 -35.56 -3.08 15.67
N SER A 275 -34.40 -2.45 15.76
CA SER A 275 -33.33 -2.82 16.70
C SER A 275 -33.35 -1.95 17.96
N ILE A 276 -33.08 -2.50 19.14
CA ILE A 276 -32.98 -1.71 20.39
C ILE A 276 -31.70 -0.86 20.41
N ILE A 277 -30.67 -1.24 19.65
CA ILE A 277 -29.57 -0.35 19.29
C ILE A 277 -29.94 0.30 17.97
N LYS A 278 -29.95 1.63 17.93
CA LYS A 278 -29.99 2.37 16.70
C LYS A 278 -28.58 2.36 16.11
N TRP A 279 -28.48 1.81 14.91
CA TRP A 279 -27.29 1.77 14.10
C TRP A 279 -27.43 2.83 13.01
N ASP A 280 -26.35 3.55 12.71
CA ASP A 280 -26.34 4.43 11.55
C ASP A 280 -26.39 3.64 10.24
N ARG A 281 -26.62 4.34 9.12
CA ARG A 281 -26.57 3.68 7.81
C ARG A 281 -25.15 3.15 7.54
N PRO A 282 -25.01 1.97 6.92
CA PRO A 282 -23.69 1.40 6.68
C PRO A 282 -22.87 2.29 5.76
N GLU A 283 -21.65 2.62 6.18
CA GLU A 283 -20.68 3.33 5.37
C GLU A 283 -19.61 2.37 4.84
N ARG A 284 -19.20 2.56 3.58
CA ARG A 284 -18.06 1.84 3.00
C ARG A 284 -16.78 2.61 3.34
N LEU A 285 -16.02 2.14 4.32
CA LEU A 285 -14.87 2.86 4.86
C LEU A 285 -13.53 2.27 4.42
N PHE A 286 -13.43 0.93 4.39
CA PHE A 286 -12.20 0.25 4.02
C PHE A 286 -12.38 -0.49 2.70
N ARG A 287 -11.50 -0.19 1.74
CA ARG A 287 -11.44 -0.87 0.45
C ARG A 287 -10.72 -2.21 0.64
N GLY A 288 -11.37 -3.28 0.20
CA GLY A 288 -10.85 -4.62 0.30
C GLY A 288 -9.62 -4.83 -0.58
N SER A 289 -8.51 -5.24 0.03
CA SER A 289 -7.26 -5.58 -0.67
C SER A 289 -7.01 -7.10 -0.69
N VAL A 290 -7.71 -7.86 0.15
CA VAL A 290 -7.67 -9.33 0.28
C VAL A 290 -9.05 -9.81 0.71
N ARG A 291 -9.29 -11.12 0.72
CA ARG A 291 -10.58 -11.70 1.14
C ARG A 291 -10.95 -11.27 2.56
N GLY A 292 -12.23 -11.04 2.83
CA GLY A 292 -12.73 -10.61 4.15
C GLY A 292 -12.24 -11.43 5.36
N PRO A 293 -12.12 -12.78 5.26
CA PRO A 293 -11.53 -13.61 6.31
C PRO A 293 -10.08 -13.27 6.68
N ASP A 294 -9.30 -12.72 5.74
CA ASP A 294 -7.89 -12.36 5.92
C ASP A 294 -7.71 -10.93 6.47
N THR A 295 -8.82 -10.24 6.74
CA THR A 295 -8.86 -8.85 7.23
C THR A 295 -9.39 -8.79 8.66
N HIS A 296 -8.70 -8.05 9.51
CA HIS A 296 -8.97 -7.90 10.94
C HIS A 296 -8.92 -6.43 11.36
N TYR A 297 -9.65 -6.11 12.43
CA TYR A 297 -9.73 -4.75 12.98
C TYR A 297 -9.19 -4.64 14.42
N PRO A 298 -7.89 -4.92 14.67
CA PRO A 298 -7.28 -4.70 15.99
C PRO A 298 -7.02 -3.22 16.24
N ARG A 299 -6.91 -2.85 17.52
CA ARG A 299 -6.34 -1.55 17.93
C ARG A 299 -4.83 -1.70 18.07
N LEU A 300 -4.05 -1.13 17.16
CA LEU A 300 -2.58 -1.25 17.17
C LEU A 300 -1.88 0.02 17.64
N ASN A 301 -2.56 1.15 17.62
CA ASN A 301 -2.07 2.42 18.15
C ASN A 301 -2.79 2.82 19.46
N ASN A 302 -2.39 3.94 20.05
CA ASN A 302 -2.99 4.47 21.28
C ASN A 302 -4.13 5.47 21.02
N GLN A 303 -4.74 5.47 19.82
CA GLN A 303 -5.77 6.42 19.41
C GLN A 303 -7.20 5.96 19.77
N GLY A 304 -7.35 4.78 20.38
CA GLY A 304 -8.65 4.23 20.79
C GLY A 304 -9.47 3.60 19.66
N ARG A 305 -9.07 3.83 18.40
CA ARG A 305 -9.71 3.32 17.17
C ARG A 305 -9.15 1.97 16.72
N ALA A 306 -9.94 1.20 16.02
CA ALA A 306 -9.51 -0.02 15.35
C ALA A 306 -8.90 0.28 13.97
N ASP A 307 -7.75 -0.33 13.72
CA ASP A 307 -6.95 -0.24 12.50
C ASP A 307 -7.25 -1.46 11.62
N MET A 308 -7.20 -1.30 10.29
CA MET A 308 -7.33 -2.44 9.40
C MET A 308 -5.98 -3.16 9.28
N VAL A 309 -5.98 -4.45 9.57
CA VAL A 309 -4.81 -5.32 9.41
C VAL A 309 -5.20 -6.48 8.52
N TYR A 310 -4.45 -6.73 7.46
CA TYR A 310 -4.74 -7.83 6.57
C TYR A 310 -3.47 -8.57 6.14
N ALA A 311 -3.58 -9.88 5.95
CA ALA A 311 -2.48 -10.72 5.49
C ALA A 311 -2.80 -11.30 4.11
N LYS A 312 -1.92 -11.08 3.15
CA LYS A 312 -2.05 -11.69 1.83
C LYS A 312 -1.78 -13.18 1.93
N ALA A 313 -2.79 -14.01 1.69
CA ALA A 313 -2.66 -15.46 1.74
C ALA A 313 -1.65 -16.03 0.72
N THR A 314 -1.38 -15.31 -0.37
CA THR A 314 -0.48 -15.76 -1.46
C THR A 314 0.99 -15.69 -1.10
N ASN A 315 1.40 -14.73 -0.27
CA ASN A 315 2.81 -14.48 0.04
C ASN A 315 3.09 -14.24 1.54
N ALA A 316 2.07 -14.41 2.40
CA ALA A 316 2.12 -14.22 3.83
C ALA A 316 2.58 -12.82 4.30
N GLN A 317 2.51 -11.80 3.42
CA GLN A 317 2.80 -10.42 3.81
C GLN A 317 1.60 -9.82 4.55
N ALA A 318 1.84 -9.27 5.74
CA ALA A 318 0.85 -8.54 6.50
C ALA A 318 0.99 -7.04 6.29
N HIS A 319 -0.12 -6.37 6.07
CA HIS A 319 -0.23 -4.93 5.92
C HIS A 319 -1.09 -4.35 7.04
N ILE A 320 -0.76 -3.14 7.46
CA ILE A 320 -1.51 -2.36 8.44
C ILE A 320 -1.91 -1.05 7.78
N SER A 321 -3.20 -0.74 7.82
CA SER A 321 -3.74 0.57 7.46
C SER A 321 -4.25 1.22 8.73
N PHE A 322 -3.49 2.20 9.22
CA PHE A 322 -3.84 2.89 10.46
C PHE A 322 -5.07 3.79 10.26
N ASN A 323 -6.05 3.65 11.15
CA ASN A 323 -7.25 4.47 11.18
C ASN A 323 -6.98 5.73 12.02
N VAL A 324 -6.22 6.66 11.42
CA VAL A 324 -5.65 7.84 12.09
C VAL A 324 -6.53 9.09 12.04
N CYS A 325 -7.68 9.03 11.38
CA CYS A 325 -8.58 10.18 11.23
C CYS A 325 -9.85 10.00 12.07
N PRO A 326 -10.25 11.01 12.86
CA PRO A 326 -11.59 11.07 13.40
C PRO A 326 -12.65 11.20 12.32
N ALA A 327 -13.78 10.53 12.53
CA ALA A 327 -15.05 11.05 12.07
C ALA A 327 -15.33 12.35 12.87
N GLY A 328 -14.64 13.43 12.50
CA GLY A 328 -14.86 14.86 12.79
C GLY A 328 -15.03 15.36 14.24
N GLY A 329 -14.17 16.31 14.66
CA GLY A 329 -14.52 17.35 15.66
C GLY A 329 -13.48 17.56 16.78
N ASP A 330 -12.83 18.74 16.78
CA ASP A 330 -11.94 19.29 17.81
C ASP A 330 -12.70 19.79 19.05
N ASP A 331 -12.21 19.52 20.27
CA ASP A 331 -11.95 20.55 21.31
C ASP A 331 -11.35 20.04 22.66
N ASP A 332 -10.24 20.71 23.03
CA ASP A 332 -9.67 21.03 24.35
C ASP A 332 -8.92 19.99 25.23
N GLU A 333 -7.58 20.04 25.11
CA GLU A 333 -6.59 19.61 26.11
C GLU A 333 -6.58 20.46 27.39
N ARG A 334 -6.25 19.81 28.51
CA ARG A 334 -5.20 20.16 29.52
C ARG A 334 -5.26 19.11 30.65
N ASP A 335 -4.20 18.57 31.25
CA ASP A 335 -2.74 18.59 31.12
C ASP A 335 -2.19 17.55 32.15
N ALA A 336 -1.00 16.99 31.93
CA ALA A 336 -0.11 16.49 32.99
C ALA A 336 1.37 16.40 32.52
N ASP A 337 1.95 17.58 32.29
CA ASP A 337 3.34 18.05 32.48
C ASP A 337 4.47 17.07 32.91
N LEU A 338 5.65 17.21 32.25
CA LEU A 338 7.05 17.31 32.73
C LEU A 338 8.10 16.77 31.70
N PRO A 339 9.32 17.35 31.49
CA PRO A 339 9.81 18.73 31.58
C PRO A 339 10.47 19.26 30.25
N THR A 340 10.91 20.53 30.26
CA THR A 340 10.97 21.50 29.14
C THR A 340 12.29 21.65 28.35
N TYR A 341 12.15 22.05 27.08
CA TYR A 341 13.20 22.67 26.23
C TYR A 341 12.74 24.09 25.81
N ARG A 342 13.58 25.12 26.04
CA ARG A 342 13.32 26.52 25.64
C ARG A 342 14.32 27.00 24.56
N PRO A 343 13.92 27.10 23.29
CA PRO A 343 14.54 28.00 22.31
C PRO A 343 13.99 29.45 22.49
N PRO A 344 14.72 30.48 22.02
CA PRO A 344 14.54 31.86 22.46
C PRO A 344 13.17 32.43 22.08
N GLU A 345 12.63 33.26 22.99
CA GLU A 345 11.35 33.96 22.85
C GLU A 345 11.27 34.72 21.53
N LEU A 346 10.41 34.24 20.64
CA LEU A 346 9.63 35.15 19.80
C LEU A 346 8.32 35.36 20.54
N SER A 347 8.14 36.59 21.00
CA SER A 347 6.95 37.07 21.69
C SER A 347 5.68 36.52 21.03
N PRO A 348 4.85 35.72 21.74
CA PRO A 348 3.48 35.53 21.32
C PRO A 348 2.77 36.86 21.59
N ASP A 349 2.19 37.48 20.56
CA ASP A 349 1.06 38.37 20.81
C ASP A 349 -0.21 37.55 20.55
N PRO A 350 -1.03 37.29 21.59
CA PRO A 350 -2.31 36.64 21.43
C PRO A 350 -3.36 37.71 21.13
N GLU A 351 -3.91 37.72 19.90
CA GLU A 351 -5.30 38.03 19.55
C GLU A 351 -5.40 38.50 18.09
N GLY A 352 -6.19 37.78 17.28
CA GLY A 352 -6.87 38.38 16.13
C GLY A 352 -6.58 37.79 14.75
N ASP A 353 -5.33 37.59 14.34
CA ASP A 353 -4.98 37.45 12.90
C ASP A 353 -3.74 36.57 12.59
N TRP A 354 -3.92 35.24 12.45
CA TRP A 354 -2.89 34.26 12.07
C TRP A 354 -2.69 34.07 10.55
N PHE A 355 -3.69 34.37 9.71
CA PHE A 355 -3.59 34.38 8.25
C PHE A 355 -3.64 35.80 7.64
N CYS A 356 -4.53 36.65 8.14
CA CYS A 356 -4.84 37.96 7.57
C CYS A 356 -3.84 39.05 8.01
N GLY A 357 -3.74 40.15 7.26
CA GLY A 357 -2.86 41.28 7.61
C GLY A 357 -1.36 40.90 7.65
N LYS A 358 -0.96 39.84 6.95
CA LYS A 358 0.37 39.19 6.99
C LYS A 358 0.69 38.39 8.26
N GLY A 359 -0.29 38.22 9.16
CA GLY A 359 -0.31 37.34 10.34
C GLY A 359 1.04 36.82 10.83
N ASN A 360 1.24 35.49 10.74
CA ASN A 360 2.46 34.75 11.14
C ASN A 360 3.73 35.09 10.32
N GLY A 361 4.05 36.37 10.16
CA GLY A 361 5.17 36.87 9.37
C GLY A 361 5.14 36.42 7.91
N ALA A 362 3.95 36.22 7.33
CA ALA A 362 3.74 35.64 6.01
C ALA A 362 4.49 34.31 5.81
N LYS A 363 4.44 33.39 6.79
CA LYS A 363 4.92 32.01 6.68
C LYS A 363 3.75 31.03 6.70
N TRP A 364 3.00 30.99 5.59
CA TRP A 364 1.89 30.05 5.45
C TRP A 364 2.41 28.67 5.10
N THR A 365 2.20 27.72 6.02
CA THR A 365 2.75 26.37 5.93
C THR A 365 1.66 25.32 6.10
N THR A 366 1.96 24.09 5.68
CA THR A 366 1.11 22.92 5.95
C THR A 366 0.94 22.68 7.47
N SER A 367 1.89 23.09 8.30
CA SER A 367 1.74 22.99 9.75
C SER A 367 0.67 23.94 10.26
N LEU A 368 0.71 25.21 9.83
CA LEU A 368 -0.28 26.24 10.19
C LEU A 368 -1.69 25.82 9.76
N TRP A 369 -1.83 25.22 8.57
CA TRP A 369 -3.11 24.68 8.09
C TRP A 369 -3.70 23.61 9.01
N ARG A 370 -2.85 22.71 9.53
CA ARG A 370 -3.27 21.63 10.42
C ARG A 370 -3.53 22.11 11.83
N GLU A 371 -2.69 23.00 12.34
CA GLU A 371 -2.82 23.62 13.66
C GLU A 371 -4.18 24.32 13.83
N HIS A 372 -4.67 24.97 12.77
CA HIS A 372 -5.97 25.65 12.77
C HIS A 372 -7.11 24.84 12.13
N GLY A 373 -6.94 23.53 11.90
CA GLY A 373 -8.02 22.65 11.45
C GLY A 373 -8.68 23.02 10.11
N VAL A 374 -8.01 23.79 9.24
CA VAL A 374 -8.66 24.43 8.08
C VAL A 374 -9.21 23.43 7.05
N GLY A 375 -8.53 22.30 6.87
CA GLY A 375 -9.03 21.22 6.01
C GLY A 375 -10.32 20.59 6.54
N THR A 376 -10.38 20.34 7.86
CA THR A 376 -11.57 19.82 8.53
C THR A 376 -12.70 20.83 8.50
N TRP A 377 -12.42 22.11 8.74
CA TRP A 377 -13.38 23.21 8.61
C TRP A 377 -14.00 23.23 7.21
N LEU A 378 -13.17 23.20 6.16
CA LEU A 378 -13.65 23.25 4.78
C LEU A 378 -14.52 22.03 4.43
N ARG A 379 -14.11 20.84 4.87
CA ARG A 379 -14.89 19.60 4.67
C ARG A 379 -16.25 19.70 5.36
N GLN A 380 -16.30 20.13 6.61
CA GLN A 380 -17.56 20.31 7.35
C GLN A 380 -18.49 21.32 6.66
N ARG A 381 -17.96 22.44 6.14
CA ARG A 381 -18.75 23.45 5.41
C ARG A 381 -19.34 22.89 4.12
N THR A 382 -18.53 22.21 3.32
CA THR A 382 -18.99 21.61 2.04
C THR A 382 -19.96 20.44 2.26
N ASP A 383 -19.74 19.62 3.29
CA ASP A 383 -20.67 18.55 3.69
C ASP A 383 -22.02 19.10 4.19
N LEU A 384 -22.01 20.27 4.84
CA LEU A 384 -23.23 20.94 5.27
C LEU A 384 -24.11 21.32 4.07
N TYR A 385 -23.55 21.95 3.04
CA TYR A 385 -24.31 22.32 1.83
C TYR A 385 -24.82 21.12 1.04
N SER A 386 -24.10 20.01 1.11
CA SER A 386 -24.43 18.76 0.41
C SER A 386 -25.22 17.75 1.25
N ALA A 387 -25.62 18.09 2.48
CA ALA A 387 -26.47 17.24 3.30
C ALA A 387 -27.90 17.19 2.75
N ALA A 388 -28.61 16.08 3.00
CA ALA A 388 -29.96 15.84 2.48
C ALA A 388 -31.01 16.92 2.84
N GLU A 389 -30.77 17.66 3.93
CA GLU A 389 -31.65 18.70 4.47
C GLU A 389 -31.27 20.10 4.01
N ASN A 390 -30.14 20.24 3.30
CA ASN A 390 -29.59 21.51 2.86
C ASN A 390 -29.40 21.53 1.35
N SER A 391 -29.24 22.73 0.81
CA SER A 391 -28.87 22.92 -0.58
C SER A 391 -27.75 23.93 -0.69
N TRP A 392 -26.98 23.81 -1.77
CA TRP A 392 -26.05 24.85 -2.16
C TRP A 392 -26.82 26.15 -2.41
N PRO A 393 -26.32 27.31 -1.92
CA PRO A 393 -26.99 28.59 -2.12
C PRO A 393 -27.29 28.88 -3.59
N ASN A 394 -28.47 29.43 -3.91
CA ASN A 394 -29.02 29.55 -5.27
C ASN A 394 -28.90 30.95 -5.89
N ASP A 395 -27.76 31.64 -5.71
CA ASP A 395 -27.48 32.93 -6.37
C ASP A 395 -26.54 32.77 -7.58
N ASP A 396 -26.14 33.89 -8.19
CA ASP A 396 -25.24 33.99 -9.36
C ASP A 396 -23.83 33.41 -9.13
N ALA A 397 -23.48 33.11 -7.87
CA ALA A 397 -22.24 32.43 -7.49
C ALA A 397 -22.22 30.96 -7.95
N LYS A 398 -21.24 30.62 -8.80
CA LYS A 398 -21.00 29.27 -9.32
C LYS A 398 -19.68 28.71 -8.79
N GLY A 399 -19.68 27.43 -8.40
CA GLY A 399 -18.48 26.74 -7.93
C GLY A 399 -18.27 26.78 -6.41
N VAL A 400 -17.60 25.75 -5.88
CA VAL A 400 -17.28 25.64 -4.44
C VAL A 400 -16.48 26.85 -3.93
N PRO A 401 -15.40 27.31 -4.59
CA PRO A 401 -14.61 28.43 -4.10
C PRO A 401 -15.42 29.73 -3.97
N ARG A 402 -16.27 30.03 -4.96
CA ARG A 402 -17.06 31.26 -4.95
C ARG A 402 -18.15 31.23 -3.88
N ILE A 403 -18.81 30.09 -3.69
CA ILE A 403 -19.80 29.93 -2.62
C ILE A 403 -19.11 30.04 -1.26
N ILE A 404 -17.95 29.39 -1.08
CA ILE A 404 -17.15 29.49 0.13
C ILE A 404 -16.62 30.92 0.35
N ALA A 405 -16.45 31.74 -0.70
CA ALA A 405 -16.08 33.15 -0.58
C ALA A 405 -17.27 34.06 -0.19
N GLU A 406 -18.45 33.83 -0.76
CA GLU A 406 -19.59 34.75 -0.60
C GLU A 406 -20.44 34.43 0.65
N TYR A 407 -20.58 33.16 1.05
CA TYR A 407 -21.52 32.71 2.10
C TYR A 407 -20.92 32.24 3.42
N ASP A 408 -21.22 32.94 4.51
CA ASP A 408 -21.01 32.36 5.84
C ASP A 408 -22.22 31.47 6.18
N ILE A 409 -22.05 30.17 5.98
CA ILE A 409 -23.14 29.18 6.08
C ILE A 409 -24.26 29.54 5.09
N PHE A 410 -25.41 30.05 5.54
CA PHE A 410 -26.53 30.40 4.66
C PHE A 410 -26.69 31.91 4.47
N THR A 411 -25.80 32.72 5.04
CA THR A 411 -25.87 34.18 4.94
C THR A 411 -24.93 34.66 3.84
N ASN A 412 -25.47 35.28 2.78
CA ASN A 412 -24.63 35.95 1.79
C ASN A 412 -24.00 37.19 2.44
N THR A 413 -22.69 37.11 2.65
CA THR A 413 -21.92 38.18 3.28
C THR A 413 -21.22 39.05 2.24
N ASN A 414 -20.90 38.51 1.06
CA ASN A 414 -20.14 39.16 0.00
C ASN A 414 -18.78 39.76 0.44
N LYS A 415 -18.26 39.36 1.60
CA LYS A 415 -17.08 39.97 2.25
C LYS A 415 -15.76 39.55 1.64
N LEU A 416 -15.68 38.31 1.14
CA LEU A 416 -14.49 37.72 0.54
C LEU A 416 -14.63 37.51 -0.99
N ASN A 417 -15.55 38.22 -1.66
CA ASN A 417 -15.87 38.06 -3.10
C ASN A 417 -14.81 38.63 -4.06
N ARG A 418 -13.54 38.27 -3.84
CA ARG A 418 -12.39 38.70 -4.63
C ARG A 418 -11.95 37.64 -5.65
N ILE A 419 -12.80 36.67 -5.93
CA ILE A 419 -12.56 35.57 -6.87
C ILE A 419 -13.30 35.89 -8.17
N SER A 420 -12.58 35.98 -9.29
CA SER A 420 -13.18 36.20 -10.60
C SER A 420 -13.99 34.97 -11.07
N ASP A 421 -14.79 35.13 -12.12
CA ASP A 421 -15.45 34.01 -12.81
C ASP A 421 -14.46 32.97 -13.38
N SER A 422 -13.19 33.34 -13.56
CA SER A 422 -12.08 32.45 -13.94
C SER A 422 -11.38 31.79 -12.75
N CYS A 423 -11.88 32.00 -11.52
CA CYS A 423 -11.26 31.55 -10.27
C CYS A 423 -9.90 32.18 -9.96
N ASP A 424 -9.59 33.34 -10.54
CA ASP A 424 -8.39 34.11 -10.25
C ASP A 424 -8.64 35.05 -9.07
N PHE A 425 -7.64 35.25 -8.22
CA PHE A 425 -7.70 36.26 -7.15
C PHE A 425 -7.49 37.66 -7.75
N VAL A 426 -8.50 38.52 -7.61
CA VAL A 426 -8.46 39.90 -8.08
C VAL A 426 -7.62 40.79 -7.16
N ASN A 427 -7.51 40.42 -5.86
CA ASN A 427 -6.69 41.08 -4.83
C ASN A 427 -6.20 40.04 -3.81
N PRO A 428 -5.15 40.33 -3.00
CA PRO A 428 -4.70 39.43 -1.93
C PRO A 428 -5.83 39.15 -0.92
N LEU A 429 -6.00 37.87 -0.57
CA LEU A 429 -7.09 37.39 0.30
C LEU A 429 -6.87 37.78 1.76
N GLU A 430 -5.61 37.87 2.18
CA GLU A 430 -5.18 38.29 3.51
C GLU A 430 -5.46 39.78 3.79
N GLU A 431 -5.74 40.56 2.75
CA GLU A 431 -6.10 41.98 2.82
C GLU A 431 -7.60 42.22 2.57
N ALA A 432 -8.42 41.16 2.63
CA ALA A 432 -9.86 41.25 2.45
C ALA A 432 -10.59 41.78 3.68
N ASP A 433 -11.72 42.47 3.44
CA ASP A 433 -12.57 42.99 4.50
C ASP A 433 -13.11 41.83 5.36
N ASP A 434 -13.05 41.97 6.69
CA ASP A 434 -13.42 40.91 7.65
C ASP A 434 -12.63 39.59 7.55
N CYS A 435 -11.50 39.55 6.83
CA CYS A 435 -10.60 38.38 6.80
C CYS A 435 -10.27 37.91 8.23
N SER A 436 -10.02 38.85 9.14
CA SER A 436 -9.68 38.59 10.54
C SER A 436 -10.71 37.79 11.33
N LYS A 437 -11.98 37.89 10.92
CA LYS A 437 -13.10 37.15 11.53
C LYS A 437 -13.35 35.79 10.84
N HIS A 438 -12.70 35.55 9.69
CA HIS A 438 -12.96 34.42 8.81
C HIS A 438 -11.65 33.86 8.20
N GLN A 439 -10.66 33.60 9.05
CA GLN A 439 -9.30 33.28 8.62
C GLN A 439 -9.18 31.88 8.02
N GLU A 440 -9.92 30.90 8.53
CA GLU A 440 -10.01 29.55 7.98
C GLU A 440 -10.59 29.59 6.57
N ARG A 441 -11.60 30.43 6.36
CA ARG A 441 -12.21 30.66 5.06
C ARG A 441 -11.21 31.28 4.09
N ALA A 442 -10.54 32.35 4.48
CA ALA A 442 -9.56 33.03 3.63
C ALA A 442 -8.36 32.10 3.30
N PHE A 443 -7.89 31.31 4.26
CA PHE A 443 -6.80 30.36 4.05
C PHE A 443 -7.21 29.15 3.19
N ALA A 444 -8.45 28.66 3.33
CA ALA A 444 -9.02 27.64 2.46
C ALA A 444 -9.10 28.11 1.00
N LEU A 445 -9.55 29.35 0.78
CA LEU A 445 -9.59 29.95 -0.55
C LEU A 445 -8.18 30.07 -1.14
N TRP A 446 -7.20 30.52 -0.36
CA TRP A 446 -5.79 30.55 -0.77
C TRP A 446 -5.30 29.17 -1.25
N ALA A 447 -5.53 28.12 -0.47
CA ALA A 447 -5.16 26.77 -0.84
C ALA A 447 -5.87 26.26 -2.12
N MET A 448 -7.15 26.60 -2.31
CA MET A 448 -7.89 26.28 -3.53
C MET A 448 -7.29 26.97 -4.76
N GLY A 449 -6.94 28.25 -4.67
CA GLY A 449 -6.34 28.98 -5.79
C GLY A 449 -4.95 28.47 -6.14
N ASN A 450 -4.16 28.08 -5.14
CA ASN A 450 -2.85 27.45 -5.36
C ASN A 450 -3.00 26.09 -6.06
N PHE A 451 -4.01 25.32 -5.67
CA PHE A 451 -4.33 24.06 -6.32
C PHE A 451 -4.81 24.26 -7.78
N ALA A 452 -5.61 25.28 -8.05
CA ALA A 452 -6.04 25.65 -9.40
C ALA A 452 -4.85 26.09 -10.29
N LEU A 453 -3.99 26.98 -9.76
CA LEU A 453 -2.80 27.46 -10.45
C LEU A 453 -1.84 26.30 -10.80
N PHE A 454 -1.71 25.36 -9.88
CA PHE A 454 -0.92 24.15 -10.09
C PHE A 454 -1.45 23.30 -11.25
N GLN A 455 -2.76 23.03 -11.30
CA GLN A 455 -3.37 22.28 -12.41
C GLN A 455 -3.14 22.95 -13.77
N GLN A 456 -3.23 24.29 -13.82
CA GLN A 456 -3.00 25.07 -15.03
C GLN A 456 -1.53 25.03 -15.48
N LYS A 457 -0.59 25.23 -14.54
CA LYS A 457 0.86 25.14 -14.81
C LYS A 457 1.27 23.74 -15.27
N TRP A 458 0.70 22.68 -14.66
CA TRP A 458 0.94 21.30 -15.05
C TRP A 458 0.48 21.00 -16.47
N TYR A 459 -0.78 21.37 -16.79
CA TYR A 459 -1.32 21.20 -18.13
C TYR A 459 -0.41 21.85 -19.18
N LYS A 460 0.05 23.07 -18.91
CA LYS A 460 0.97 23.80 -19.78
C LYS A 460 2.31 23.06 -19.95
N ALA A 461 2.94 22.63 -18.86
CA ALA A 461 4.23 21.93 -18.91
C ALA A 461 4.17 20.62 -19.71
N VAL A 462 3.10 19.82 -19.53
CA VAL A 462 2.93 18.57 -20.27
C VAL A 462 2.60 18.84 -21.74
N LYS A 463 1.71 19.80 -22.03
CA LYS A 463 1.42 20.23 -23.41
C LYS A 463 2.69 20.69 -24.13
N ASP A 464 3.49 21.55 -23.51
CA ASP A 464 4.71 22.08 -24.13
C ASP A 464 5.77 20.98 -24.32
N GLY A 465 5.87 20.02 -23.39
CA GLY A 465 6.72 18.84 -23.52
C GLY A 465 6.29 17.92 -24.66
N VAL A 466 4.97 17.68 -24.80
CA VAL A 466 4.38 16.91 -25.90
C VAL A 466 4.59 17.59 -27.25
N ASP A 467 4.30 18.88 -27.36
CA ASP A 467 4.49 19.67 -28.59
C ASP A 467 5.97 19.69 -29.03
N SER A 468 6.89 19.61 -28.07
CA SER A 468 8.33 19.53 -28.33
C SER A 468 8.74 18.13 -28.77
N ALA A 469 8.32 17.08 -28.07
CA ALA A 469 8.63 15.69 -28.43
C ALA A 469 8.04 15.29 -29.80
N SER A 470 6.86 15.82 -30.18
CA SER A 470 6.28 15.55 -31.52
C SER A 470 7.22 15.98 -32.65
N LYS A 471 7.93 17.09 -32.47
CA LYS A 471 8.87 17.62 -33.48
C LYS A 471 10.08 16.70 -33.65
N SER A 472 10.47 15.97 -32.60
CA SER A 472 11.57 15.00 -32.62
C SER A 472 11.15 13.65 -33.23
N SER A 473 9.85 13.38 -33.39
CA SER A 473 9.35 12.05 -33.79
C SER A 473 9.96 11.49 -35.07
N GLY A 474 10.16 12.31 -36.09
CA GLY A 474 10.80 11.91 -37.34
C GLY A 474 12.26 11.48 -37.15
N ALA A 475 13.04 12.31 -36.45
CA ALA A 475 14.45 12.01 -36.16
C ALA A 475 14.60 10.76 -35.27
N ILE A 476 13.71 10.58 -34.29
CA ILE A 476 13.68 9.37 -33.46
C ILE A 476 13.37 8.15 -34.33
N ALA A 477 12.40 8.24 -35.25
CA ALA A 477 12.08 7.13 -36.15
C ALA A 477 13.24 6.78 -37.08
N ASP A 478 13.90 7.78 -37.66
CA ASP A 478 15.06 7.59 -38.54
C ASP A 478 16.25 6.95 -37.81
N THR A 479 16.39 7.20 -36.50
CA THR A 479 17.54 6.76 -35.70
C THR A 479 17.31 5.42 -35.00
N PHE A 480 16.12 5.18 -34.44
CA PHE A 480 15.87 4.05 -33.53
C PHE A 480 15.00 2.94 -34.12
N LEU A 481 14.45 3.09 -35.34
CA LEU A 481 13.62 2.07 -35.97
C LEU A 481 14.47 1.05 -36.78
N PRO A 482 14.49 -0.25 -36.43
CA PRO A 482 15.27 -1.25 -37.17
C PRO A 482 14.62 -1.79 -38.46
N LEU A 483 13.42 -1.32 -38.84
CA LEU A 483 12.65 -1.80 -39.99
C LEU A 483 12.37 -0.66 -40.98
N SER A 484 12.08 -1.01 -42.24
CA SER A 484 11.61 -0.03 -43.23
C SER A 484 10.30 0.61 -42.74
N ALA A 485 10.13 1.92 -42.94
CA ALA A 485 8.94 2.66 -42.49
C ALA A 485 7.62 2.14 -43.11
N GLU A 486 7.69 1.32 -44.16
CA GLU A 486 6.57 0.74 -44.88
C GLU A 486 6.00 -0.53 -44.19
N ASP A 487 6.79 -1.20 -43.34
CA ASP A 487 6.42 -2.46 -42.67
C ASP A 487 6.02 -2.28 -41.19
N ALA A 488 6.16 -1.07 -40.65
CA ALA A 488 5.92 -0.79 -39.23
C ALA A 488 4.42 -0.73 -38.88
N LEU A 489 3.79 -1.89 -38.71
CA LEU A 489 2.51 -2.00 -38.00
C LEU A 489 2.77 -1.81 -36.50
N ALA A 490 2.73 -0.55 -36.05
CA ALA A 490 2.76 -0.24 -34.63
C ALA A 490 1.47 -0.75 -33.96
N ASN A 491 1.59 -1.83 -33.19
CA ASN A 491 0.59 -2.26 -32.20
C ASN A 491 0.27 -1.06 -31.25
N PRO A 492 -0.96 -0.87 -30.70
CA PRO A 492 -1.33 0.24 -29.79
C PRO A 492 -0.20 0.65 -28.85
N ALA A 493 0.39 1.82 -29.10
CA ALA A 493 1.71 2.14 -28.55
C ALA A 493 1.63 2.51 -27.06
N ALA A 494 2.55 1.97 -26.26
CA ALA A 494 2.58 2.22 -24.83
C ALA A 494 3.01 3.66 -24.47
N TRP A 495 3.71 4.38 -25.35
CA TRP A 495 4.15 5.76 -25.06
C TRP A 495 2.97 6.75 -24.96
N VAL A 496 1.89 6.50 -25.69
CA VAL A 496 0.60 7.19 -25.56
C VAL A 496 0.03 7.02 -24.15
N THR A 497 0.02 5.77 -23.67
CA THR A 497 -0.37 5.40 -22.31
C THR A 497 0.49 6.12 -21.26
N ILE A 498 1.78 6.33 -21.55
CA ILE A 498 2.71 7.06 -20.69
C ILE A 498 2.39 8.55 -20.68
N VAL A 499 2.12 9.15 -21.83
CA VAL A 499 1.69 10.55 -21.94
C VAL A 499 0.38 10.75 -21.17
N ALA A 500 -0.61 9.87 -21.35
CA ALA A 500 -1.85 9.89 -20.58
C ALA A 500 -1.61 9.67 -19.07
N GLY A 501 -0.67 8.78 -18.70
CA GLY A 501 -0.23 8.56 -17.33
C GLY A 501 0.46 9.77 -16.71
N MET A 502 1.28 10.50 -17.47
CA MET A 502 1.86 11.77 -17.04
C MET A 502 0.74 12.78 -16.80
N PHE A 503 -0.16 13.00 -17.75
CA PHE A 503 -1.25 13.95 -17.54
C PHE A 503 -2.10 13.65 -16.30
N THR A 504 -2.34 12.38 -16.01
CA THR A 504 -3.13 11.96 -14.84
C THR A 504 -2.34 12.01 -13.53
N THR A 505 -1.01 11.90 -13.51
CA THR A 505 -0.21 11.83 -12.26
C THR A 505 0.37 13.18 -11.86
N ILE A 506 -0.49 14.05 -11.33
CA ILE A 506 -0.19 15.47 -11.07
C ILE A 506 0.69 15.71 -9.81
N GLY A 507 1.80 15.00 -9.59
CA GLY A 507 2.72 15.41 -8.50
C GLY A 507 3.73 14.42 -7.97
N GLY A 508 4.28 13.52 -8.78
CA GLY A 508 5.42 12.71 -8.32
C GLY A 508 6.78 13.43 -8.33
N ILE A 509 6.92 14.59 -9.01
CA ILE A 509 8.23 14.94 -9.62
C ILE A 509 8.72 16.36 -9.30
N ALA A 510 7.98 17.18 -8.58
CA ALA A 510 8.37 18.56 -8.30
C ALA A 510 9.67 18.66 -7.45
N PRO A 511 10.83 19.01 -8.05
CA PRO A 511 12.15 18.84 -7.42
C PRO A 511 12.37 19.79 -6.24
N GLY A 512 11.94 21.05 -6.38
CA GLY A 512 12.01 22.06 -5.32
C GLY A 512 10.98 21.93 -4.20
N MET A 513 10.01 21.01 -4.31
CA MET A 513 8.89 20.87 -3.36
C MET A 513 9.03 19.64 -2.43
N LEU A 514 10.11 18.87 -2.58
CA LEU A 514 10.30 17.57 -1.94
C LEU A 514 11.07 17.61 -0.60
N VAL A 515 11.35 18.81 -0.07
CA VAL A 515 12.02 18.96 1.24
C VAL A 515 11.17 18.43 2.41
N ASN A 516 9.86 18.21 2.22
CA ASN A 516 8.91 17.74 3.25
C ASN A 516 8.35 16.30 3.04
N GLY A 517 9.00 15.51 2.19
CA GLY A 517 9.22 14.04 2.29
C GLY A 517 8.11 12.99 2.42
N VAL A 518 6.91 13.25 2.97
CA VAL A 518 5.91 12.17 3.23
C VAL A 518 4.47 12.58 2.92
N ASN A 519 4.09 13.84 3.19
CA ASN A 519 2.70 14.27 3.00
C ASN A 519 2.33 14.48 1.52
N PHE A 520 3.32 14.85 0.68
CA PHE A 520 3.13 15.25 -0.72
C PHE A 520 2.50 14.14 -1.59
N VAL A 521 2.99 12.91 -1.45
CA VAL A 521 2.54 11.75 -2.21
C VAL A 521 1.04 11.50 -1.98
N ALA A 522 0.53 11.67 -0.77
CA ALA A 522 -0.88 11.42 -0.44
C ALA A 522 -1.85 12.45 -1.06
N GLY A 523 -1.52 13.75 -1.01
CA GLY A 523 -2.39 14.81 -1.56
C GLY A 523 -2.37 14.90 -3.08
N VAL A 524 -1.28 14.46 -3.71
CA VAL A 524 -1.13 14.38 -5.15
C VAL A 524 -1.85 13.17 -5.74
N LEU A 525 -1.75 12.00 -5.11
CA LEU A 525 -2.38 10.76 -5.58
C LEU A 525 -3.91 10.90 -5.68
N THR A 526 -4.51 11.76 -4.84
CA THR A 526 -5.94 12.10 -4.91
C THR A 526 -6.32 12.76 -6.25
N ILE A 527 -5.41 13.52 -6.85
CA ILE A 527 -5.64 14.22 -8.11
C ILE A 527 -5.59 13.24 -9.28
N GLY A 528 -4.67 12.27 -9.26
CA GLY A 528 -4.53 11.29 -10.33
C GLY A 528 -5.60 10.21 -10.36
N ALA A 529 -6.15 9.86 -9.20
CA ALA A 529 -7.40 9.10 -9.14
C ALA A 529 -8.58 9.91 -9.71
N GLY A 530 -8.61 11.23 -9.49
CA GLY A 530 -9.59 12.16 -10.06
C GLY A 530 -9.51 12.18 -11.60
N ALA A 531 -8.36 12.54 -12.16
CA ALA A 531 -8.14 12.62 -13.61
C ALA A 531 -8.41 11.28 -14.34
N ALA A 532 -7.98 10.15 -13.75
CA ALA A 532 -8.25 8.81 -14.29
C ALA A 532 -9.75 8.45 -14.25
N SER A 533 -10.49 8.88 -13.23
CA SER A 533 -11.95 8.68 -13.16
C SER A 533 -12.74 9.50 -14.20
N PHE A 534 -12.20 10.65 -14.64
CA PHE A 534 -12.77 11.43 -15.75
C PHE A 534 -12.51 10.82 -17.11
N GLY A 535 -11.39 10.09 -17.24
CA GLY A 535 -11.11 9.30 -18.42
C GLY A 535 -12.05 8.11 -18.59
N ALA A 536 -12.64 7.60 -17.50
CA ALA A 536 -13.53 6.43 -17.54
C ALA A 536 -14.92 6.73 -18.13
N ASP A 537 -15.40 7.98 -18.06
CA ASP A 537 -16.67 8.42 -18.67
C ASP A 537 -16.52 8.82 -20.15
N SER A 538 -15.28 8.96 -20.64
CA SER A 538 -15.00 9.14 -22.05
C SER A 538 -14.49 7.81 -22.62
N THR A 539 -15.17 7.26 -23.62
CA THR A 539 -14.63 6.11 -24.36
C THR A 539 -13.22 6.44 -24.85
N GLU A 540 -12.21 5.75 -24.32
CA GLU A 540 -10.80 5.94 -24.70
C GLU A 540 -10.72 6.01 -26.23
N PRO A 541 -10.09 7.04 -26.83
CA PRO A 541 -9.69 6.91 -28.22
C PRO A 541 -8.72 5.74 -28.27
N SER A 542 -9.05 4.67 -29.01
CA SER A 542 -8.08 3.61 -29.27
C SER A 542 -6.98 4.25 -30.11
N PRO A 543 -5.81 4.58 -29.54
CA PRO A 543 -4.79 5.34 -30.23
C PRO A 543 -3.98 4.32 -31.03
N GLN A 544 -4.65 3.72 -32.00
CA GLN A 544 -4.05 2.84 -32.99
C GLN A 544 -3.62 3.73 -34.15
N PHE A 545 -2.33 3.85 -34.36
CA PHE A 545 -1.78 4.50 -35.55
C PHE A 545 -1.23 3.42 -36.47
N LYS A 546 -1.59 3.49 -37.75
CA LYS A 546 -1.19 2.48 -38.74
C LYS A 546 0.23 2.70 -39.28
N SER A 547 0.77 3.90 -39.07
CA SER A 547 2.12 4.30 -39.48
C SER A 547 2.61 5.50 -38.66
N PHE A 548 3.91 5.73 -38.60
CA PHE A 548 4.53 6.88 -37.94
C PHE A 548 4.00 8.23 -38.46
N ALA A 549 3.59 8.30 -39.73
CA ALA A 549 2.96 9.50 -40.30
C ALA A 549 1.62 9.87 -39.64
N SER A 550 0.97 8.94 -38.94
CA SER A 550 -0.25 9.18 -38.16
C SER A 550 -0.02 9.43 -36.66
N LEU A 551 1.24 9.46 -36.22
CA LEU A 551 1.65 9.68 -34.84
C LEU A 551 1.29 11.07 -34.32
N ASP A 552 1.60 12.12 -35.10
CA ASP A 552 1.30 13.52 -34.73
C ASP A 552 -0.21 13.74 -34.57
N LYS A 553 -1.02 13.08 -35.41
CA LYS A 553 -2.48 13.11 -35.30
C LYS A 553 -2.97 12.42 -34.02
N ALA A 554 -2.46 11.23 -33.71
CA ALA A 554 -2.81 10.51 -32.48
C ALA A 554 -2.39 11.28 -31.22
N LEU A 555 -1.25 11.98 -31.29
CA LEU A 555 -0.77 12.87 -30.24
C LEU A 555 -1.71 14.08 -30.04
N GLY A 556 -2.10 14.74 -31.14
CA GLY A 556 -3.06 15.83 -31.11
C GLY A 556 -4.41 15.42 -30.51
N ASP A 557 -4.91 14.23 -30.88
CA ASP A 557 -6.17 13.68 -30.35
C ASP A 557 -6.08 13.41 -28.83
N MET A 558 -4.94 12.90 -28.34
CA MET A 558 -4.70 12.70 -26.90
C MET A 558 -4.56 13.99 -26.11
N VAL A 559 -3.80 14.97 -26.61
CA VAL A 559 -3.63 16.27 -25.94
C VAL A 559 -4.99 16.94 -25.82
N GLU A 560 -5.82 16.87 -26.86
CA GLU A 560 -7.16 17.42 -26.87
C GLU A 560 -8.12 16.67 -25.94
N TRP A 561 -8.07 15.33 -25.92
CA TRP A 561 -8.83 14.52 -24.98
C TRP A 561 -8.47 14.86 -23.53
N THR A 562 -7.18 14.94 -23.24
CA THR A 562 -6.70 15.23 -21.88
C THR A 562 -7.05 16.66 -21.47
N ARG A 563 -6.93 17.63 -22.39
CA ARG A 563 -7.39 18.99 -22.17
C ARG A 563 -8.87 19.01 -21.77
N LYS A 564 -9.72 18.21 -22.42
CA LYS A 564 -11.14 18.10 -22.06
C LYS A 564 -11.34 17.44 -20.69
N ALA A 565 -10.59 16.39 -20.36
CA ALA A 565 -10.68 15.71 -19.06
C ALA A 565 -10.23 16.64 -17.91
N MET A 566 -9.09 17.32 -18.06
CA MET A 566 -8.61 18.30 -17.09
C MET A 566 -9.54 19.51 -16.99
N ALA A 567 -10.08 20.00 -18.10
CA ALA A 567 -11.08 21.06 -18.07
C ALA A 567 -12.36 20.62 -17.35
N ALA A 568 -12.81 19.38 -17.57
CA ALA A 568 -13.95 18.81 -16.87
C ALA A 568 -13.69 18.72 -15.37
N GLN A 569 -12.52 18.23 -14.94
CA GLN A 569 -12.12 18.19 -13.52
C GLN A 569 -12.01 19.59 -12.90
N PHE A 570 -11.37 20.52 -13.60
CA PHE A 570 -11.21 21.90 -13.16
C PHE A 570 -12.58 22.55 -12.99
N ASN A 571 -13.45 22.42 -13.99
CA ASN A 571 -14.82 22.93 -13.89
C ASN A 571 -15.56 22.27 -12.73
N ARG A 572 -15.47 20.95 -12.59
CA ARG A 572 -16.07 20.14 -11.53
C ARG A 572 -15.70 20.60 -10.11
N TYR A 573 -14.48 21.08 -9.90
CA TYR A 573 -14.01 21.56 -8.59
C TYR A 573 -14.26 23.04 -8.39
N PHE A 574 -13.99 23.86 -9.39
CA PHE A 574 -13.86 25.30 -9.20
C PHE A 574 -15.04 26.09 -9.78
N VAL A 575 -15.74 25.56 -10.79
CA VAL A 575 -16.76 26.29 -11.57
C VAL A 575 -18.18 25.74 -11.38
N GLU A 576 -18.34 24.43 -11.33
CA GLU A 576 -19.62 23.77 -11.19
C GLU A 576 -20.09 23.80 -9.74
N LYS A 577 -21.36 24.15 -9.55
CA LYS A 577 -22.03 23.96 -8.26
C LYS A 577 -22.29 22.47 -8.05
N PRO A 578 -21.85 21.87 -6.93
CA PRO A 578 -22.15 20.46 -6.67
C PRO A 578 -23.66 20.21 -6.59
N PRO A 579 -24.13 19.02 -6.95
CA PRO A 579 -25.53 18.65 -6.83
C PRO A 579 -25.94 18.64 -5.35
N ASN A 580 -27.18 19.07 -5.10
CA ASN A 580 -27.77 19.00 -3.77
C ASN A 580 -27.88 17.54 -3.32
N ASN A 581 -27.78 17.31 -2.01
CA ASN A 581 -27.92 15.99 -1.38
C ASN A 581 -26.86 14.97 -1.81
N ASP A 582 -25.71 15.43 -2.31
CA ASP A 582 -24.57 14.58 -2.68
C ASP A 582 -23.31 15.02 -1.93
N ARG A 583 -23.09 14.42 -0.75
CA ARG A 583 -21.91 14.67 0.09
C ARG A 583 -20.62 14.23 -0.59
N ALA A 584 -20.66 13.15 -1.37
CA ALA A 584 -19.49 12.68 -2.09
C ALA A 584 -19.04 13.75 -3.10
N ARG A 585 -19.96 14.32 -3.87
CA ARG A 585 -19.66 15.35 -4.87
C ARG A 585 -19.38 16.72 -4.24
N GLY A 586 -20.05 17.06 -3.13
CA GLY A 586 -19.90 18.34 -2.43
C GLY A 586 -18.55 18.58 -1.76
N SER A 587 -18.04 17.58 -1.04
CA SER A 587 -16.75 17.69 -0.33
C SER A 587 -15.57 17.15 -1.13
N GLU A 588 -15.74 16.93 -2.43
CA GLU A 588 -14.70 16.37 -3.30
C GLU A 588 -13.45 17.26 -3.38
N LEU A 589 -13.62 18.56 -3.64
CA LEU A 589 -12.52 19.53 -3.62
C LEU A 589 -11.91 19.64 -2.22
N ALA A 590 -12.74 19.63 -1.17
CA ALA A 590 -12.28 19.72 0.22
C ALA A 590 -11.35 18.56 0.59
N ARG A 591 -11.72 17.32 0.22
CA ARG A 591 -10.88 16.13 0.41
C ARG A 591 -9.59 16.18 -0.39
N ALA A 592 -9.62 16.74 -1.60
CA ALA A 592 -8.43 16.86 -2.45
C ALA A 592 -7.36 17.80 -1.85
N ILE A 593 -7.75 18.80 -1.05
CA ILE A 593 -6.82 19.78 -0.46
C ILE A 593 -6.71 19.67 1.07
N GLU A 594 -7.40 18.73 1.71
CA GLU A 594 -7.49 18.57 3.17
C GLU A 594 -6.13 18.46 3.86
N SER A 595 -5.15 17.88 3.16
CA SER A 595 -3.76 17.71 3.65
C SER A 595 -3.02 19.03 3.94
N GLY A 596 -3.45 20.16 3.38
CA GLY A 596 -2.80 21.46 3.57
C GLY A 596 -1.51 21.66 2.78
N ILE A 597 -1.21 20.79 1.81
CA ILE A 597 -0.04 20.96 0.92
C ILE A 597 -0.16 22.25 0.12
N TRP A 598 -1.34 22.48 -0.47
CA TRP A 598 -1.62 23.66 -1.29
C TRP A 598 -1.72 24.95 -0.48
N ALA A 599 -1.77 24.85 0.84
CA ALA A 599 -1.73 25.98 1.75
C ALA A 599 -0.30 26.52 1.97
N ASN A 600 0.72 25.74 1.60
CA ASN A 600 2.11 26.16 1.71
C ASN A 600 2.48 27.14 0.58
N GLN A 601 2.85 28.36 0.95
CA GLN A 601 3.17 29.42 0.00
C GLN A 601 4.41 29.12 -0.86
N ASP A 602 5.41 28.41 -0.32
CA ASP A 602 6.64 28.08 -1.02
C ASP A 602 6.38 27.06 -2.16
N ILE A 603 5.34 26.24 -1.98
CA ILE A 603 4.85 25.28 -2.97
C ILE A 603 3.97 25.98 -4.01
N ALA A 604 3.11 26.89 -3.54
CA ALA A 604 2.14 27.60 -4.37
C ALA A 604 2.74 28.62 -5.34
N GLN A 605 3.74 29.37 -4.87
CA GLN A 605 4.33 30.48 -5.61
C GLN A 605 5.59 30.09 -6.38
N ALA A 606 6.04 28.84 -6.27
CA ALA A 606 7.19 28.35 -7.02
C ALA A 606 6.95 28.49 -8.54
N ASP A 607 8.01 28.88 -9.24
CA ASP A 607 8.02 29.07 -10.68
C ASP A 607 7.69 27.75 -11.40
N SER A 608 6.87 27.80 -12.44
CA SER A 608 6.52 26.60 -13.21
C SER A 608 7.75 25.89 -13.76
N GLU A 609 8.81 26.62 -14.15
CA GLU A 609 10.04 26.00 -14.68
C GLU A 609 10.89 25.31 -13.60
N THR A 610 10.80 25.74 -12.33
CA THR A 610 11.50 25.08 -11.22
C THR A 610 10.76 23.84 -10.71
N ILE A 611 9.44 23.78 -10.89
CA ILE A 611 8.62 22.62 -10.52
C ILE A 611 8.54 21.60 -11.66
N TRP A 612 8.37 22.05 -12.91
CA TRP A 612 8.09 21.22 -14.08
C TRP A 612 8.75 21.76 -15.35
N ASP A 613 10.05 21.47 -15.49
CA ASP A 613 10.82 21.77 -16.70
C ASP A 613 10.24 21.02 -17.91
N SER A 614 9.69 21.76 -18.88
CA SER A 614 9.12 21.22 -20.11
C SER A 614 10.14 20.42 -20.93
N GLY A 615 11.41 20.79 -20.87
CA GLY A 615 12.52 20.06 -21.50
C GLY A 615 12.85 18.74 -20.80
N ARG A 616 12.40 18.52 -19.56
CA ARG A 616 12.46 17.21 -18.91
C ARG A 616 11.26 16.34 -19.27
N VAL A 617 10.07 16.92 -19.31
CA VAL A 617 8.86 16.21 -19.76
C VAL A 617 9.05 15.73 -21.21
N GLN A 618 9.63 16.58 -22.06
CA GLN A 618 10.06 16.21 -23.41
C GLN A 618 10.93 14.94 -23.39
N SER A 619 12.05 14.93 -22.64
CA SER A 619 12.97 13.79 -22.63
C SER A 619 12.33 12.50 -22.10
N MET A 620 11.39 12.60 -21.15
CA MET A 620 10.65 11.43 -20.67
C MET A 620 9.72 10.85 -21.76
N ILE A 621 9.09 11.71 -22.55
CA ILE A 621 8.23 11.29 -23.68
C ILE A 621 9.10 10.70 -24.80
N GLU A 622 10.22 11.34 -25.14
CA GLU A 622 11.16 10.86 -26.15
C GLU A 622 11.74 9.48 -25.77
N ALA A 623 12.12 9.27 -24.51
CA ALA A 623 12.56 7.95 -24.02
C ALA A 623 11.50 6.87 -24.18
N ALA A 624 10.24 7.18 -23.86
CA ALA A 624 9.11 6.28 -24.06
C ALA A 624 8.86 5.98 -25.55
N MET A 625 9.01 6.98 -26.43
CA MET A 625 8.91 6.79 -27.87
C MET A 625 10.01 5.86 -28.39
N ILE A 626 11.27 6.07 -27.98
CA ILE A 626 12.40 5.19 -28.32
C ILE A 626 12.13 3.76 -27.88
N SER A 627 11.71 3.58 -26.62
CA SER A 627 11.36 2.26 -26.09
C SER A 627 10.31 1.55 -26.93
N GLU A 628 9.30 2.26 -27.42
CA GLU A 628 8.24 1.65 -28.24
C GLU A 628 8.71 1.33 -29.67
N MET A 629 9.59 2.17 -30.25
CA MET A 629 10.22 1.86 -31.54
C MET A 629 11.06 0.60 -31.46
N TRP A 630 11.83 0.46 -30.39
CA TRP A 630 12.59 -0.75 -30.08
C TRP A 630 11.69 -1.97 -29.92
N ASN A 631 10.55 -1.82 -29.24
CA ASN A 631 9.55 -2.89 -29.13
C ASN A 631 8.94 -3.29 -30.48
N THR A 632 8.65 -2.33 -31.38
CA THR A 632 8.17 -2.65 -32.74
C THR A 632 9.22 -3.36 -33.59
N GLY A 633 10.48 -3.18 -33.24
CA GLY A 633 11.63 -3.72 -33.95
C GLY A 633 12.23 -5.00 -33.38
N GLU A 634 11.58 -5.61 -32.38
CA GLU A 634 12.09 -6.77 -31.63
C GLU A 634 13.50 -6.57 -31.03
N VAL A 635 13.81 -5.33 -30.61
CA VAL A 635 15.04 -5.01 -29.90
C VAL A 635 14.97 -5.57 -28.48
N ALA A 636 16.07 -6.17 -28.01
CA ALA A 636 16.20 -6.65 -26.65
C ALA A 636 17.54 -6.23 -26.03
N ILE A 637 17.61 -6.29 -24.70
CA ILE A 637 18.85 -6.08 -23.94
C ILE A 637 19.34 -7.44 -23.47
N PHE A 638 20.50 -7.87 -23.96
CA PHE A 638 21.12 -9.15 -23.59
C PHE A 638 22.17 -8.93 -22.53
N LYS A 639 22.05 -9.60 -21.38
CA LYS A 639 22.93 -9.45 -20.22
C LYS A 639 23.63 -10.78 -19.91
N TRP A 640 24.95 -10.74 -19.72
CA TRP A 640 25.72 -11.88 -19.20
C TRP A 640 26.92 -11.48 -18.36
N SER A 641 27.29 -12.34 -17.42
CA SER A 641 28.45 -12.11 -16.54
C SER A 641 29.77 -12.47 -17.21
N LYS A 642 30.89 -12.02 -16.63
CA LYS A 642 32.25 -12.41 -17.05
C LYS A 642 32.51 -13.92 -17.00
N ASP A 643 31.74 -14.67 -16.22
CA ASP A 643 31.94 -16.12 -16.01
C ASP A 643 30.93 -16.97 -16.81
N HIS A 644 30.08 -16.33 -17.62
CA HIS A 644 29.05 -16.96 -18.43
C HIS A 644 29.62 -17.80 -19.60
N ASP A 645 28.85 -18.76 -20.10
CA ASP A 645 29.30 -19.67 -21.16
C ASP A 645 29.56 -18.99 -22.51
N LEU A 646 28.86 -17.89 -22.80
CA LEU A 646 29.13 -17.03 -23.96
C LEU A 646 30.51 -16.36 -23.87
N THR A 647 30.90 -15.94 -22.66
CA THR A 647 32.26 -15.44 -22.38
C THR A 647 33.30 -16.55 -22.56
N LYS A 648 33.02 -17.76 -22.05
CA LYS A 648 33.91 -18.92 -22.24
C LYS A 648 34.03 -19.36 -23.70
N TRP A 649 33.00 -19.12 -24.52
CA TRP A 649 33.05 -19.32 -25.96
C TRP A 649 34.00 -18.33 -26.67
N GLY A 650 34.24 -17.16 -26.03
CA GLY A 650 35.23 -16.15 -26.41
C GLY A 650 34.64 -14.74 -26.54
N PHE A 651 33.32 -14.59 -26.62
CA PHE A 651 32.69 -13.28 -26.79
C PHE A 651 32.55 -12.55 -25.45
N ASN A 652 33.50 -11.68 -25.16
CA ASN A 652 33.60 -10.97 -23.88
C ASN A 652 34.02 -9.50 -24.00
N PRO A 653 33.19 -8.67 -24.68
CA PRO A 653 33.60 -7.34 -25.11
C PRO A 653 33.92 -6.34 -23.97
N CYS A 654 33.51 -6.62 -22.73
CA CYS A 654 33.79 -5.77 -21.57
C CYS A 654 34.99 -6.19 -20.71
N PHE A 655 35.54 -7.38 -20.90
CA PHE A 655 36.69 -7.88 -20.11
C PHE A 655 37.70 -8.58 -21.04
N ASP A 656 38.42 -7.75 -21.82
CA ASP A 656 39.54 -8.13 -22.70
C ASP A 656 39.18 -8.93 -23.99
N GLY A 657 37.91 -8.95 -24.39
CA GLY A 657 37.45 -9.56 -25.66
C GLY A 657 37.35 -8.55 -26.83
N ASN A 658 37.41 -9.06 -28.06
CA ASN A 658 37.15 -8.25 -29.26
C ASN A 658 35.65 -7.96 -29.38
N LYS A 659 35.30 -6.75 -29.81
CA LYS A 659 33.93 -6.28 -30.00
C LYS A 659 33.36 -6.58 -31.38
N HIS A 660 34.20 -6.97 -32.36
CA HIS A 660 33.77 -7.42 -33.70
C HIS A 660 32.81 -6.43 -34.39
N ASP A 661 33.15 -5.15 -34.36
CA ASP A 661 32.36 -4.03 -34.90
C ASP A 661 30.98 -3.82 -34.23
N LEU A 662 30.73 -4.49 -33.09
CA LEU A 662 29.54 -4.30 -32.27
C LEU A 662 29.73 -3.24 -31.17
N ASP A 663 30.80 -2.45 -31.22
CA ASP A 663 31.14 -1.45 -30.22
C ASP A 663 29.99 -0.50 -29.87
N LYS A 664 29.19 -0.15 -30.88
CA LYS A 664 28.03 0.74 -30.79
C LYS A 664 26.79 0.12 -30.13
N TYR A 665 26.78 -1.20 -29.91
CA TYR A 665 25.67 -1.91 -29.27
C TYR A 665 26.02 -2.40 -27.85
N VAL A 666 27.31 -2.32 -27.46
CA VAL A 666 27.81 -2.92 -26.21
C VAL A 666 27.95 -1.89 -25.10
N ALA A 667 27.39 -2.21 -23.93
CA ALA A 667 27.58 -1.48 -22.69
C ALA A 667 28.24 -2.35 -21.61
N CYS A 668 29.08 -1.73 -20.78
CA CYS A 668 29.84 -2.42 -19.73
C CYS A 668 29.48 -1.84 -18.37
N ILE A 669 28.62 -2.53 -17.61
CA ILE A 669 28.03 -1.99 -16.38
C ILE A 669 28.12 -3.05 -15.27
N ASN A 670 28.60 -2.65 -14.09
CA ASN A 670 28.62 -3.48 -12.87
C ASN A 670 29.18 -4.91 -13.06
N GLY A 671 30.25 -5.07 -13.83
CA GLY A 671 30.86 -6.39 -14.02
C GLY A 671 30.09 -7.31 -14.98
N HIS A 672 29.16 -6.76 -15.77
CA HIS A 672 28.39 -7.49 -16.78
C HIS A 672 28.60 -6.90 -18.17
N ASN A 673 28.49 -7.78 -19.17
CA ASN A 673 28.34 -7.38 -20.57
C ASN A 673 26.86 -7.16 -20.85
N TYR A 674 26.55 -6.06 -21.53
CA TYR A 674 25.23 -5.77 -22.07
C TYR A 674 25.34 -5.55 -23.58
N LEU A 675 24.45 -6.16 -24.35
CA LEU A 675 24.30 -5.91 -25.79
C LEU A 675 22.86 -5.46 -26.04
N ILE A 676 22.67 -4.26 -26.59
CA ILE A 676 21.35 -3.71 -26.89
C ILE A 676 21.14 -3.74 -28.38
N ALA A 677 20.30 -4.65 -28.85
CA ALA A 677 20.36 -5.02 -30.26
C ALA A 677 19.10 -5.81 -30.70
N LYS A 678 18.79 -5.80 -32.01
CA LYS A 678 17.61 -6.52 -32.57
C LYS A 678 17.74 -8.04 -32.45
N GLN A 679 16.72 -8.71 -31.92
CA GLN A 679 16.65 -10.16 -31.99
C GLN A 679 16.34 -10.60 -33.43
N ILE A 680 17.13 -11.55 -33.94
CA ILE A 680 16.93 -12.08 -35.28
C ILE A 680 15.58 -12.81 -35.41
N THR A 681 14.97 -12.67 -36.59
CA THR A 681 13.75 -13.37 -36.98
C THR A 681 14.08 -14.59 -37.86
N LYS A 682 13.08 -15.42 -38.14
CA LYS A 682 13.21 -16.57 -39.06
C LYS A 682 13.66 -16.17 -40.46
N ASP A 683 13.19 -15.03 -40.95
CA ASP A 683 13.49 -14.55 -42.30
C ASP A 683 14.88 -13.92 -42.39
N GLU A 684 15.42 -13.44 -41.26
CA GLU A 684 16.72 -12.77 -41.17
C GLU A 684 17.87 -13.70 -40.76
N GLN A 685 17.57 -14.94 -40.34
CA GLN A 685 18.57 -15.87 -39.80
C GLN A 685 19.75 -16.13 -40.76
N GLY A 686 19.52 -16.09 -42.08
CA GLY A 686 20.58 -16.27 -43.09
C GLY A 686 21.56 -15.09 -43.21
N ASP A 687 21.11 -13.88 -42.86
CA ASP A 687 21.83 -12.61 -43.05
C ASP A 687 22.20 -11.91 -41.73
N ALA A 688 22.11 -12.63 -40.60
CA ALA A 688 22.38 -12.18 -39.22
C ALA A 688 23.84 -11.71 -38.94
N ARG A 689 24.62 -11.43 -39.99
CA ARG A 689 25.96 -10.84 -39.92
C ARG A 689 25.90 -9.32 -39.74
N ASN A 690 24.88 -8.67 -40.31
CA ASN A 690 24.71 -7.22 -40.27
C ASN A 690 23.54 -6.89 -39.37
N TRP A 691 23.83 -6.37 -38.18
CA TRP A 691 22.78 -5.88 -37.29
C TRP A 691 22.35 -4.49 -37.75
N PRO A 692 21.05 -4.19 -37.81
CA PRO A 692 20.59 -2.86 -38.16
C PRO A 692 21.15 -1.84 -37.17
N ASP A 693 21.40 -0.63 -37.63
CA ASP A 693 21.60 0.47 -36.71
C ASP A 693 20.26 0.80 -36.04
N ILE A 694 20.28 0.89 -34.71
CA ILE A 694 19.07 1.11 -33.90
C ILE A 694 19.26 2.26 -32.93
N GLY A 695 20.28 3.09 -33.14
CA GLY A 695 20.60 4.22 -32.28
C GLY A 695 21.00 3.81 -30.86
N SER A 696 21.47 2.58 -30.66
CA SER A 696 21.87 2.09 -29.33
C SER A 696 23.22 2.60 -28.87
N ASP A 697 23.90 3.45 -29.64
CA ASP A 697 25.20 3.99 -29.30
C ASP A 697 25.10 5.22 -28.39
N GLU A 698 26.21 5.54 -27.72
CA GLU A 698 26.29 6.65 -26.78
C GLU A 698 26.11 8.04 -27.42
N GLU A 699 26.34 8.20 -28.73
CA GLU A 699 26.13 9.48 -29.42
C GLU A 699 24.64 9.69 -29.69
N SER A 700 23.97 8.69 -30.27
CA SER A 700 22.52 8.69 -30.49
C SER A 700 21.75 8.90 -29.18
N PHE A 701 22.15 8.28 -28.08
CA PHE A 701 21.49 8.49 -26.79
C PHE A 701 21.67 9.89 -26.21
N LYS A 702 22.84 10.52 -26.39
CA LYS A 702 23.12 11.86 -25.85
C LYS A 702 22.20 12.92 -26.42
N GLU A 703 21.77 12.79 -27.67
CA GLU A 703 20.82 13.72 -28.30
C GLU A 703 19.50 13.82 -27.52
N TYR A 704 19.14 12.75 -26.79
CA TYR A 704 17.89 12.65 -26.01
C TYR A 704 18.13 12.65 -24.49
N LYS A 705 19.31 13.08 -24.03
CA LYS A 705 19.73 13.07 -22.61
C LYS A 705 19.70 11.67 -21.98
N LEU A 706 19.96 10.64 -22.77
CA LEU A 706 20.08 9.26 -22.34
C LEU A 706 21.54 8.81 -22.35
N ASP A 707 21.81 7.71 -21.66
CA ASP A 707 23.07 6.95 -21.71
C ASP A 707 22.75 5.47 -21.52
N HIS A 708 23.73 4.57 -21.78
CA HIS A 708 23.52 3.13 -21.63
C HIS A 708 23.03 2.75 -20.25
N ALA A 709 23.59 3.35 -19.20
CA ALA A 709 23.24 3.02 -17.82
C ALA A 709 21.79 3.39 -17.50
N THR A 710 21.32 4.54 -17.96
CA THR A 710 19.96 5.02 -17.74
C THR A 710 18.95 4.12 -18.45
N VAL A 711 19.21 3.77 -19.71
CA VAL A 711 18.34 2.89 -20.51
C VAL A 711 18.26 1.48 -19.92
N ILE A 712 19.41 0.89 -19.60
CA ILE A 712 19.50 -0.48 -19.06
C ILE A 712 18.84 -0.56 -17.68
N ASN A 713 19.17 0.37 -16.77
CA ASN A 713 18.56 0.38 -15.43
C ASN A 713 17.05 0.63 -15.51
N ALA A 714 16.58 1.45 -16.44
CA ALA A 714 15.15 1.67 -16.66
C ALA A 714 14.46 0.39 -17.15
N ALA A 715 15.03 -0.31 -18.14
CA ALA A 715 14.47 -1.56 -18.65
C ALA A 715 14.46 -2.67 -17.58
N GLU A 716 15.56 -2.88 -16.86
CA GLU A 716 15.62 -3.87 -15.77
C GLU A 716 14.61 -3.56 -14.67
N ARG A 717 14.47 -2.29 -14.27
CA ARG A 717 13.48 -1.85 -13.27
C ARG A 717 12.06 -2.14 -13.73
N THR A 718 11.73 -1.77 -14.96
CA THR A 718 10.41 -1.98 -15.54
C THR A 718 10.06 -3.47 -15.62
N GLN A 719 11.00 -4.32 -16.04
CA GLN A 719 10.80 -5.77 -16.12
C GLN A 719 10.67 -6.44 -14.75
N ASN A 720 11.53 -6.10 -13.79
CA ASN A 720 11.47 -6.64 -12.43
C ASN A 720 10.17 -6.29 -11.72
N ARG A 721 9.63 -5.10 -11.97
CA ARG A 721 8.39 -4.64 -11.32
C ARG A 721 7.15 -5.38 -11.82
N ALA A 722 7.14 -5.77 -13.08
CA ALA A 722 5.96 -6.36 -13.68
C ALA A 722 5.78 -7.85 -13.35
N ASP A 723 6.85 -8.54 -12.90
CA ASP A 723 6.92 -10.00 -12.79
C ASP A 723 6.45 -10.74 -14.06
N ARG A 724 6.35 -10.03 -15.20
CA ARG A 724 5.89 -10.49 -16.53
C ARG A 724 6.36 -9.50 -17.59
N PHE A 725 6.39 -9.89 -18.86
CA PHE A 725 6.49 -8.90 -19.94
C PHE A 725 5.24 -8.00 -19.89
N ILE A 726 5.40 -6.69 -19.66
CA ILE A 726 4.27 -5.78 -19.40
C ILE A 726 3.31 -5.78 -20.59
N PRO A 727 2.02 -6.16 -20.38
CA PRO A 727 0.97 -5.74 -21.31
C PRO A 727 0.83 -4.22 -21.18
N ARG A 728 0.97 -3.52 -22.29
CA ARG A 728 0.91 -2.05 -22.41
C ARG A 728 -0.29 -1.48 -21.62
N GLY A 729 -0.08 -0.78 -20.49
CA GLY A 729 -1.17 -0.34 -19.61
C GLY A 729 -0.80 0.75 -18.57
N ILE A 730 -1.82 1.50 -18.12
CA ILE A 730 -1.70 2.74 -17.31
C ILE A 730 -1.34 2.48 -15.83
N ASP A 731 -1.78 1.34 -15.27
CA ASP A 731 -1.70 1.07 -13.82
C ASP A 731 -0.25 1.07 -13.28
N ASN A 732 0.72 0.76 -14.14
CA ASN A 732 2.13 0.72 -13.77
C ASN A 732 2.81 2.10 -13.77
N LEU A 733 2.18 3.17 -14.27
CA LEU A 733 2.82 4.48 -14.30
C LEU A 733 2.71 5.20 -12.96
N GLY A 734 1.57 5.10 -12.28
CA GLY A 734 1.34 5.74 -10.97
C GLY A 734 2.37 5.36 -9.90
N GLU A 735 2.74 4.08 -9.79
CA GLU A 735 3.76 3.67 -8.81
C GLU A 735 5.18 4.04 -9.26
N LEU A 736 5.47 4.19 -10.57
CA LEU A 736 6.76 4.69 -11.06
C LEU A 736 7.01 6.13 -10.57
N PHE A 737 5.99 6.99 -10.71
CA PHE A 737 6.04 8.37 -10.19
C PHE A 737 6.13 8.41 -8.67
N THR A 738 5.48 7.46 -7.99
CA THR A 738 5.53 7.34 -6.53
C THR A 738 6.94 6.96 -6.05
N GLU A 739 7.55 5.94 -6.65
CA GLU A 739 8.90 5.50 -6.30
C GLU A 739 9.98 6.50 -6.73
N ALA A 740 9.80 7.20 -7.85
CA ALA A 740 10.70 8.29 -8.22
C ALA A 740 10.75 9.39 -7.15
N SER A 741 9.62 9.66 -6.49
CA SER A 741 9.55 10.66 -5.42
C SER A 741 10.37 10.28 -4.18
N THR A 742 10.62 8.98 -3.98
CA THR A 742 11.42 8.47 -2.85
C THR A 742 12.92 8.42 -3.14
N GLN A 743 13.35 8.69 -4.39
CA GLN A 743 14.77 8.72 -4.77
C GLN A 743 15.46 10.02 -4.31
N PRO A 744 16.81 10.00 -4.17
CA PRO A 744 17.60 11.22 -3.98
C PRO A 744 17.37 12.24 -5.10
N GLU A 745 17.40 13.54 -4.78
CA GLU A 745 17.01 14.64 -5.69
C GLU A 745 17.68 14.58 -7.09
N GLY A 746 18.97 14.22 -7.15
CA GLY A 746 19.72 14.09 -8.41
C GLY A 746 19.34 12.86 -9.26
N ASP A 747 18.73 11.85 -8.65
CA ASP A 747 18.45 10.55 -9.28
C ASP A 747 16.97 10.38 -9.67
N ARG A 748 16.08 11.25 -9.17
CA ARG A 748 14.63 11.18 -9.45
C ARG A 748 14.32 11.16 -10.94
N TYR A 749 14.99 12.00 -11.72
CA TYR A 749 14.77 12.07 -13.17
C TYR A 749 15.21 10.81 -13.90
N LYS A 750 16.37 10.27 -13.53
CA LYS A 750 16.86 8.99 -14.08
C LYS A 750 15.92 7.85 -13.74
N TYR A 751 15.29 7.91 -12.55
CA TYR A 751 14.29 6.94 -12.13
C TYR A 751 12.98 7.05 -12.93
N LEU A 752 12.65 8.23 -13.42
CA LEU A 752 11.43 8.49 -14.22
C LEU A 752 11.57 8.13 -15.69
N THR A 753 12.80 7.91 -16.18
CA THR A 753 13.02 7.42 -17.54
C THR A 753 12.31 6.09 -17.73
N TYR A 754 11.31 6.05 -18.61
CA TYR A 754 10.58 4.83 -18.91
C TYR A 754 11.21 4.12 -20.11
N PHE A 755 11.63 2.87 -19.89
CA PHE A 755 11.96 1.92 -20.95
C PHE A 755 11.31 0.58 -20.60
N ASN A 756 10.59 0.00 -21.55
CA ASN A 756 9.92 -1.29 -21.45
C ASN A 756 10.38 -2.20 -22.58
N VAL A 757 11.69 -2.42 -22.65
CA VAL A 757 12.33 -3.32 -23.62
C VAL A 757 12.79 -4.56 -22.85
N PRO A 758 12.58 -5.77 -23.38
CA PRO A 758 12.84 -6.99 -22.63
C PRO A 758 14.34 -7.18 -22.39
N VAL A 759 14.71 -7.50 -21.14
CA VAL A 759 16.06 -7.87 -20.74
C VAL A 759 16.17 -9.38 -20.66
N CYS A 760 16.98 -9.96 -21.53
CA CYS A 760 17.37 -11.35 -21.51
C CYS A 760 18.62 -11.52 -20.64
N ASN A 761 18.43 -11.91 -19.38
CA ASN A 761 19.55 -12.29 -18.51
C ASN A 761 19.96 -13.73 -18.81
N LEU A 762 21.01 -13.91 -19.60
CA LEU A 762 21.51 -15.23 -20.00
C LEU A 762 22.01 -16.06 -18.82
N ASN A 763 22.40 -15.41 -17.72
CA ASN A 763 22.80 -16.12 -16.50
C ASN A 763 21.64 -16.93 -15.87
N ASP A 764 20.40 -16.59 -16.21
CA ASP A 764 19.20 -17.27 -15.71
C ASP A 764 18.73 -18.40 -16.65
N VAL A 765 19.40 -18.60 -17.79
CA VAL A 765 19.08 -19.67 -18.75
C VAL A 765 19.70 -20.99 -18.28
N ASN A 766 18.84 -21.99 -18.04
CA ASN A 766 19.27 -23.35 -17.77
C ASN A 766 19.84 -23.99 -19.05
N ASN A 767 21.12 -24.40 -19.02
CA ASN A 767 21.86 -25.01 -20.13
C ASN A 767 21.90 -24.13 -21.39
N PHE A 768 22.93 -23.27 -21.47
CA PHE A 768 23.19 -22.42 -22.63
C PHE A 768 23.57 -23.25 -23.86
N ASP A 769 22.76 -23.16 -24.91
CA ASP A 769 23.03 -23.85 -26.18
C ASP A 769 23.96 -23.02 -27.05
N LYS A 770 25.06 -23.63 -27.47
CA LYS A 770 25.92 -23.08 -28.51
C LYS A 770 25.30 -23.38 -29.86
N TYR A 771 25.27 -22.39 -30.74
CA TYR A 771 24.81 -22.59 -32.11
C TYR A 771 25.83 -23.44 -32.88
N GLN A 772 25.36 -24.51 -33.52
CA GLN A 772 26.15 -25.35 -34.42
C GLN A 772 25.51 -25.26 -35.80
N ASP A 773 26.12 -24.48 -36.70
CA ASP A 773 25.60 -24.38 -38.07
C ASP A 773 25.71 -25.75 -38.78
N HIS A 774 24.58 -26.24 -39.27
CA HIS A 774 24.46 -27.46 -40.07
C HIS A 774 24.29 -27.18 -41.57
N LEU A 775 24.23 -25.91 -42.00
CA LEU A 775 23.94 -25.52 -43.39
C LEU A 775 25.12 -25.74 -44.36
N SER A 776 26.35 -25.84 -43.86
CA SER A 776 27.51 -26.25 -44.68
C SER A 776 28.07 -27.56 -44.15
N GLY A 777 27.70 -28.68 -44.76
CA GLY A 777 27.95 -30.05 -44.29
C GLY A 777 29.39 -30.50 -44.01
N GLU A 778 30.39 -29.61 -43.85
CA GLU A 778 31.77 -30.00 -43.52
C GLU A 778 32.53 -29.07 -42.53
N VAL A 779 32.01 -27.92 -42.07
CA VAL A 779 32.77 -27.06 -41.12
C VAL A 779 31.90 -26.44 -40.02
N GLN A 780 32.07 -26.90 -38.78
CA GLN A 780 31.48 -26.26 -37.60
C GLN A 780 32.29 -24.99 -37.21
N PHE A 781 31.94 -23.83 -37.76
CA PHE A 781 32.68 -22.58 -37.50
C PHE A 781 32.28 -21.87 -36.20
N CYS A 782 31.04 -22.01 -35.71
CA CYS A 782 30.58 -21.40 -34.44
C CYS A 782 31.01 -22.15 -33.16
N THR A 783 32.09 -22.95 -33.19
CA THR A 783 32.55 -23.74 -32.02
C THR A 783 33.31 -22.90 -30.98
N SER A 784 33.96 -21.82 -31.42
CA SER A 784 34.61 -20.80 -30.58
C SER A 784 34.66 -19.45 -31.31
N GLU A 785 34.91 -18.36 -30.59
CA GLU A 785 35.14 -17.04 -31.20
C GLU A 785 36.26 -17.08 -32.26
N LYS A 786 37.36 -17.80 -31.97
CA LYS A 786 38.51 -17.91 -32.87
C LYS A 786 38.19 -18.62 -34.19
N THR A 787 37.34 -19.65 -34.14
CA THR A 787 36.94 -20.39 -35.34
C THR A 787 35.86 -19.65 -36.12
N ALA A 788 35.03 -18.85 -35.44
CA ALA A 788 34.00 -18.05 -36.09
C ALA A 788 34.60 -16.87 -36.87
N GLY A 789 35.70 -16.27 -36.38
CA GLY A 789 36.38 -15.18 -37.08
C GLY A 789 35.46 -14.00 -37.34
N ASN A 790 35.26 -13.62 -38.62
CA ASN A 790 34.33 -12.55 -39.00
C ASN A 790 32.84 -12.94 -38.90
N LEU A 791 32.52 -14.20 -38.59
CA LEU A 791 31.16 -14.69 -38.39
C LEU A 791 30.72 -14.65 -36.91
N VAL A 792 31.52 -14.05 -36.03
CA VAL A 792 31.15 -13.90 -34.61
C VAL A 792 29.79 -13.22 -34.42
N PRO A 793 29.47 -12.09 -35.09
CA PRO A 793 28.14 -11.46 -34.96
C PRO A 793 26.98 -12.41 -35.32
N PHE A 794 27.18 -13.24 -36.35
CA PHE A 794 26.21 -14.24 -36.79
C PHE A 794 26.03 -15.36 -35.74
N CYS A 795 27.13 -15.92 -35.21
CA CYS A 795 27.06 -16.95 -34.18
C CYS A 795 26.41 -16.42 -32.89
N VAL A 796 26.74 -15.19 -32.48
CA VAL A 796 26.17 -14.54 -31.29
C VAL A 796 24.68 -14.30 -31.48
N ALA A 797 24.24 -13.75 -32.61
CA ALA A 797 22.82 -13.54 -32.91
C ALA A 797 21.96 -14.81 -32.73
N HIS A 798 22.43 -15.94 -33.26
CA HIS A 798 21.74 -17.22 -33.14
C HIS A 798 21.74 -17.75 -31.70
N MET A 799 22.88 -17.68 -31.01
CA MET A 799 22.97 -18.09 -29.60
C MET A 799 22.06 -17.27 -28.70
N LEU A 800 21.92 -15.96 -28.93
CA LEU A 800 21.03 -15.10 -28.16
C LEU A 800 19.57 -15.52 -28.37
N ALA A 801 19.12 -15.63 -29.62
CA ALA A 801 17.72 -15.93 -29.92
C ALA A 801 17.28 -17.34 -29.46
N ILE A 802 18.13 -18.36 -29.60
CA ILE A 802 17.81 -19.75 -29.16
C ILE A 802 17.76 -19.87 -27.63
N ASN A 803 18.55 -19.07 -26.91
CA ASN A 803 18.62 -19.15 -25.45
C ASN A 803 17.63 -18.23 -24.75
N CYS A 804 17.37 -17.02 -25.25
CA CYS A 804 16.43 -16.10 -24.62
C CYS A 804 15.00 -16.65 -24.60
N ARG A 805 14.58 -17.40 -25.62
CA ARG A 805 13.27 -18.09 -25.62
C ARG A 805 13.09 -19.12 -24.50
N LYS A 806 14.19 -19.62 -23.91
CA LYS A 806 14.15 -20.57 -22.79
C LYS A 806 13.88 -19.90 -21.44
N LEU A 807 13.96 -18.57 -21.37
CA LEU A 807 13.64 -17.85 -20.15
C LEU A 807 12.14 -17.97 -19.86
N SER A 808 11.82 -18.61 -18.75
CA SER A 808 10.49 -18.57 -18.15
C SER A 808 10.50 -17.48 -17.09
N LEU A 809 9.92 -16.32 -17.41
CA LEU A 809 9.73 -15.25 -16.43
C LEU A 809 8.48 -15.57 -15.59
N PRO A 810 8.39 -15.09 -14.34
CA PRO A 810 7.29 -15.41 -13.41
C PRO A 810 5.85 -15.17 -13.93
N GLY A 811 5.68 -14.46 -15.05
CA GLY A 811 4.39 -14.16 -15.65
C GLY A 811 4.33 -14.27 -17.17
N GLY A 812 5.23 -15.04 -17.80
CA GLY A 812 5.11 -15.38 -19.23
C GLY A 812 6.38 -15.95 -19.86
N GLU A 813 6.22 -16.49 -21.08
CA GLU A 813 7.34 -16.83 -21.96
C GLU A 813 8.00 -15.56 -22.52
N TRP A 814 9.23 -15.68 -23.01
CA TRP A 814 9.95 -14.61 -23.71
C TRP A 814 9.09 -14.00 -24.84
N PRO A 815 9.03 -12.66 -25.03
CA PRO A 815 8.09 -12.03 -25.96
C PRO A 815 8.42 -12.26 -27.44
N TYR A 816 9.67 -12.53 -27.79
CA TYR A 816 10.11 -12.74 -29.18
C TYR A 816 10.30 -14.24 -29.47
N GLN A 817 9.18 -14.94 -29.67
CA GLN A 817 9.14 -16.39 -29.97
C GLN A 817 9.32 -16.66 -31.47
N ASN A 818 10.44 -16.22 -32.05
CA ASN A 818 10.74 -16.46 -33.46
C ASN A 818 11.11 -17.93 -33.70
N ASP A 819 10.53 -18.54 -34.75
CA ASP A 819 10.83 -19.90 -35.22
C ASP A 819 12.21 -19.95 -35.92
N ILE A 820 13.29 -19.90 -35.14
CA ILE A 820 14.66 -20.03 -35.64
C ILE A 820 15.03 -21.50 -35.74
N VAL A 821 15.58 -21.89 -36.89
CA VAL A 821 16.01 -23.27 -37.14
C VAL A 821 17.34 -23.48 -36.40
N ALA A 822 17.32 -24.40 -35.43
CA ALA A 822 18.49 -24.79 -34.64
C ALA A 822 19.47 -25.64 -35.46
#